data_AF-A0A7Z9E2T3-F1
#
_entry.id   AF-A0A7Z9E2T3-F1
#
_cell.length_a   1.000
_cell.length_b   1.000
_cell.length_c   1.000
_cell.angle_alpha   90.00
_cell.angle_beta   90.00
_cell.angle_gamma   90.00
#
_symmetry.space_group_name_H-M   'P 1'
#
loop_
_entity.id
_entity.type
_entity.pdbx_description
1 polymer ?
#
loop_
_entity_poly.entity_id
_entity_poly.type
_entity_poly.pdbx_seq_one_letter_code
_entity_poly.pdbx_strand_id
1 'polypeptide(L)'
;METAFNQFWDLVSGAFALNPEVFEKINNLPDGLIVALIIVLMAGLSQAIGQCIVLFVNKVKPFRFILSLGISAIVFTLSYGLWAFSIWITSLVLFQIPVGFNFIFTTLGLSYAPQMLGFLIALPYLGTPVGVILSIWSLLAQFIGLETIATYEDWSAFTCALIGWVVLQILQRTIGRPILAFSRWLSNWAAGTSLITDPKQLEQLVMYGNDPQIITVGKELWLEAEKNEENPKPKTSYLLKFIALAVLGLLLVLILAPIDKNPLLIGLGLLDKTFELAFKLLRYSFIALLIAIILTPLESLSWWAGWYGAQPLENPGTLVQDACPNTPVNHYVMYLDGINQGSYEYLPEVERFLDSLAEATPDNIAIVKGIMPYSVTNKPLTQNRPLSFLWSIVDSLVVKNPANPIGFVINARNVVSVAVSADPRYGPLQNQGLAQVLYNSLISYGYPLGSQVPVTLIGYSGGGQMSMGAVTFLKRTIKAPINVISIAGVISGNTGAMVTEHLYHLVGEKDGVEKVGAIMFPGRWPISLLSNWNYAKRRGKISFISLGPVGHNTMSGPMGDHKLPNGKTYLDQTVNIVTGILLENWEITGLAPEIFKKPSNYEIYKQAAFNQVDYYPVQQTLDPQLYQPVGTWIGRLILPQKSERQQVKGVLFEIYHADKNHQHRIGQIVNLRWDLQVPTVNTRVQLVTQDLNFIDQVRVSESQGNIHPERIKGWSQVDPLESIAAARPQDDLIVLLKEPVVFEDTGAERPSLYIQDDPVEITGRFYGVVTFIQNLGNDVFLVCHYNTQSQQFDGIEEKVYLPSIIPNRDGVLSSVNQDLEHSPVNPSGWYIFGQKNIDGQFVVQAIAPYRLFSLTPDLVISGKQTTLDYINKEYWKNQVTPKGEIKTILLNPNQEDAANSISAESLWKEGDRALLMHVYGGIGGPNGDHTPFGIYFGHFAYGLATVVRDRITQDLRLNIEYRQIYTHNCDGIISGSLDWTRYSGDRQFGWLGCRPFTDILIKFDPLTQDYDFDGFKFSPLDFVINELDVMTARYRIGDGTGTTFVSAINSCSQDSSQALYLSLRRMLAQFQLNPLLMKWLREHPDHEQTQRFIQLNTLVASLENILTPTGKVRKDWRYGSPTLGRFPEETPLKTLSRLAESWRSLLPRLINDQMAMIFLQLGAYLWILRTNQVGGNDPLIQPMIPTDFWFGVPKIKPFKYD
;
A
#
# COMPACT_ATOMS: atom_id res chain seq x y z
N MET A 1 -9.20 9.64 72.42
CA MET A 1 -8.07 9.70 71.47
C MET A 1 -8.68 9.60 70.08
N GLU A 2 -8.38 10.54 69.20
CA GLU A 2 -8.71 10.39 67.78
C GLU A 2 -7.84 9.29 67.19
N THR A 3 -8.44 8.34 66.49
CA THR A 3 -7.74 7.25 65.80
C THR A 3 -7.52 7.62 64.34
N ALA A 4 -6.60 6.96 63.65
CA ALA A 4 -6.42 7.11 62.20
C ALA A 4 -7.72 6.82 61.43
N PHE A 5 -8.58 5.95 61.97
CA PHE A 5 -9.88 5.64 61.38
C PHE A 5 -10.85 6.84 61.43
N ASN A 6 -10.84 7.62 62.51
CA ASN A 6 -11.66 8.82 62.61
C ASN A 6 -11.23 9.92 61.63
N GLN A 7 -9.94 9.94 61.25
CA GLN A 7 -9.36 10.89 60.30
C GLN A 7 -9.16 10.28 58.89
N PHE A 8 -9.84 9.18 58.56
CA PHE A 8 -9.60 8.42 57.32
C PHE A 8 -9.63 9.30 56.05
N TRP A 9 -10.64 10.15 55.91
CA TRP A 9 -10.77 11.01 54.72
C TRP A 9 -9.79 12.18 54.70
N ASP A 10 -9.36 12.65 55.88
CA ASP A 10 -8.33 13.70 55.99
C ASP A 10 -6.95 13.14 55.58
N LEU A 11 -6.64 11.91 56.01
CA LEU A 11 -5.44 11.19 55.57
C LEU A 11 -5.44 10.94 54.06
N VAL A 12 -6.56 10.42 53.52
CA VAL A 12 -6.71 10.15 52.07
C VAL A 12 -6.61 11.44 51.25
N SER A 13 -7.35 12.49 51.61
CA SER A 13 -7.31 13.77 50.89
C SER A 13 -5.95 14.46 50.98
N GLY A 14 -5.29 14.41 52.14
CA GLY A 14 -3.92 14.89 52.29
C GLY A 14 -2.92 14.11 51.44
N ALA A 15 -3.11 12.79 51.28
CA ALA A 15 -2.26 11.98 50.40
C ALA A 15 -2.48 12.32 48.92
N PHE A 16 -3.72 12.60 48.50
CA PHE A 16 -4.02 13.14 47.17
C PHE A 16 -3.37 14.50 46.93
N ALA A 17 -3.37 15.38 47.94
CA ALA A 17 -2.72 16.68 47.91
C ALA A 17 -1.19 16.61 48.08
N LEU A 18 -0.63 15.42 48.24
CA LEU A 18 0.81 15.20 48.49
C LEU A 18 1.32 15.95 49.73
N ASN A 19 0.48 16.12 50.75
CA ASN A 19 0.82 16.82 51.99
C ASN A 19 1.75 15.94 52.87
N PRO A 20 2.99 16.36 53.16
CA PRO A 20 3.91 15.61 54.02
C PRO A 20 3.31 15.26 55.39
N GLU A 21 2.57 16.19 56.01
CA GLU A 21 2.07 16.03 57.38
C GLU A 21 1.16 14.81 57.58
N VAL A 22 0.42 14.39 56.56
CA VAL A 22 -0.47 13.22 56.70
C VAL A 22 0.29 11.90 56.73
N PHE A 23 1.46 11.83 56.11
CA PHE A 23 2.34 10.67 56.16
C PHE A 23 3.00 10.54 57.53
N GLU A 24 3.24 11.64 58.24
CA GLU A 24 3.66 11.61 59.64
C GLU A 24 2.48 11.23 60.56
N LYS A 25 1.30 11.86 60.36
CA LYS A 25 0.10 11.62 61.17
C LYS A 25 -0.35 10.15 61.15
N ILE A 26 -0.36 9.48 59.98
CA ILE A 26 -0.81 8.08 59.90
C ILE A 26 0.07 7.12 60.72
N ASN A 27 1.36 7.45 60.90
CA ASN A 27 2.29 6.63 61.68
C ASN A 27 2.18 6.85 63.20
N ASN A 28 1.71 8.04 63.61
CA ASN A 28 1.63 8.44 65.02
C ASN A 28 0.24 8.22 65.64
N LEU A 29 -0.79 8.07 64.82
CA LEU A 29 -2.17 7.82 65.28
C LEU A 29 -2.41 6.32 65.59
N PRO A 30 -3.21 6.00 66.62
CA PRO A 30 -3.70 4.64 66.84
C PRO A 30 -4.45 4.11 65.60
N ASP A 31 -4.33 2.82 65.31
CA ASP A 31 -4.92 2.13 64.15
C ASP A 31 -4.36 2.51 62.76
N GLY A 32 -3.26 3.25 62.67
CA GLY A 32 -2.64 3.65 61.40
C GLY A 32 -2.36 2.48 60.43
N LEU A 33 -1.83 1.37 60.94
CA LEU A 33 -1.56 0.16 60.15
C LEU A 33 -2.84 -0.47 59.58
N ILE A 34 -3.94 -0.44 60.34
CA ILE A 34 -5.24 -0.97 59.89
C ILE A 34 -5.78 -0.09 58.75
N VAL A 35 -5.69 1.24 58.90
CA VAL A 35 -6.11 2.19 57.85
C VAL A 35 -5.28 2.02 56.57
N ALA A 36 -3.96 1.86 56.69
CA ALA A 36 -3.09 1.57 55.55
C ALA A 36 -3.49 0.28 54.81
N LEU A 37 -3.79 -0.81 55.54
CA LEU A 37 -4.29 -2.05 54.95
C LEU A 37 -5.65 -1.87 54.25
N ILE A 38 -6.57 -1.11 54.85
CA ILE A 38 -7.88 -0.81 54.24
C ILE A 38 -7.69 -0.04 52.93
N ILE A 39 -6.82 0.99 52.90
CA ILE A 39 -6.54 1.77 51.69
C ILE A 39 -6.00 0.87 50.58
N VAL A 40 -5.02 0.01 50.88
CA VAL A 40 -4.43 -0.91 49.90
C VAL A 40 -5.44 -1.95 49.41
N LEU A 41 -6.29 -2.48 50.30
CA LEU A 41 -7.33 -3.42 49.92
C LEU A 41 -8.40 -2.75 49.01
N MET A 42 -8.80 -1.52 49.35
CA MET A 42 -9.70 -0.71 48.53
C MET A 42 -9.08 -0.39 47.17
N ALA A 43 -7.80 -0.04 47.12
CA ALA A 43 -7.05 0.16 45.88
C ALA A 43 -6.99 -1.12 45.03
N GLY A 44 -6.69 -2.26 45.65
CA GLY A 44 -6.64 -3.56 44.96
C GLY A 44 -8.00 -3.98 44.40
N LEU A 45 -9.08 -3.80 45.17
CA LEU A 45 -10.44 -4.06 44.69
C LEU A 45 -10.84 -3.10 43.56
N SER A 46 -10.52 -1.81 43.71
CA SER A 46 -10.77 -0.78 42.70
C SER A 46 -10.06 -1.08 41.39
N GLN A 47 -8.78 -1.49 41.43
CA GLN A 47 -8.02 -1.90 40.26
C GLN A 47 -8.55 -3.20 39.64
N ALA A 48 -8.97 -4.18 40.46
CA ALA A 48 -9.59 -5.40 39.98
C ALA A 48 -10.91 -5.10 39.23
N ILE A 49 -11.71 -4.16 39.73
CA ILE A 49 -12.91 -3.65 39.02
C ILE A 49 -12.50 -2.95 37.71
N GLY A 50 -11.48 -2.09 37.74
CA GLY A 50 -10.96 -1.40 36.55
C GLY A 50 -10.47 -2.34 35.44
N GLN A 51 -10.00 -3.53 35.81
CA GLN A 51 -9.45 -4.57 34.92
C GLN A 51 -10.41 -5.75 34.71
N CYS A 52 -11.66 -5.65 35.15
CA CYS A 52 -12.59 -6.78 35.16
C CYS A 52 -12.94 -7.33 33.76
N ILE A 53 -12.64 -6.58 32.69
CA ILE A 53 -12.79 -7.02 31.31
C ILE A 53 -12.13 -8.37 31.03
N VAL A 54 -10.98 -8.65 31.65
CA VAL A 54 -10.26 -9.93 31.49
C VAL A 54 -11.15 -11.10 31.93
N LEU A 55 -11.92 -10.95 33.00
CA LEU A 55 -12.84 -11.99 33.49
C LEU A 55 -14.01 -12.20 32.54
N PHE A 56 -14.54 -11.14 31.92
CA PHE A 56 -15.59 -11.23 30.91
C PHE A 56 -15.10 -11.92 29.64
N VAL A 57 -13.92 -11.55 29.13
CA VAL A 57 -13.33 -12.16 27.92
C VAL A 57 -13.13 -13.66 28.11
N ASN A 58 -12.71 -14.08 29.31
CA ASN A 58 -12.55 -15.49 29.70
C ASN A 58 -13.88 -16.19 30.07
N LYS A 59 -15.04 -15.56 29.86
CA LYS A 59 -16.38 -16.10 30.11
C LYS A 59 -16.59 -16.63 31.53
N VAL A 60 -16.06 -15.91 32.53
CA VAL A 60 -16.22 -16.28 33.95
C VAL A 60 -17.69 -16.15 34.38
N LYS A 61 -18.20 -17.13 35.13
CA LYS A 61 -19.59 -17.15 35.63
C LYS A 61 -19.81 -16.07 36.70
N PRO A 62 -21.03 -15.49 36.86
CA PRO A 62 -21.28 -14.36 37.77
C PRO A 62 -20.84 -14.56 39.23
N PHE A 63 -21.10 -15.73 39.84
CA PHE A 63 -20.65 -16.00 41.21
C PHE A 63 -19.11 -16.05 41.33
N ARG A 64 -18.44 -16.67 40.35
CA ARG A 64 -16.98 -16.76 40.27
C ARG A 64 -16.33 -15.41 39.95
N PHE A 65 -17.06 -14.51 39.29
CA PHE A 65 -16.60 -13.16 38.99
C PHE A 65 -16.38 -12.35 40.28
N ILE A 66 -17.36 -12.33 41.19
CA ILE A 66 -17.24 -11.63 42.49
C ILE A 66 -16.10 -12.23 43.31
N LEU A 67 -16.01 -13.57 43.36
CA LEU A 67 -14.91 -14.27 44.02
C LEU A 67 -13.55 -13.87 43.43
N SER A 68 -13.44 -13.79 42.11
CA SER A 68 -12.20 -13.40 41.41
C SER A 68 -11.78 -11.96 41.72
N LEU A 69 -12.73 -11.02 41.84
CA LEU A 69 -12.43 -9.64 42.25
C LEU A 69 -11.87 -9.60 43.68
N GLY A 70 -12.48 -10.33 44.61
CA GLY A 70 -11.99 -10.43 46.00
C GLY A 70 -10.60 -11.04 46.09
N ILE A 71 -10.37 -12.16 45.38
CA ILE A 71 -9.05 -12.81 45.34
C ILE A 71 -8.00 -11.89 44.69
N SER A 72 -8.35 -11.16 43.64
CA SER A 72 -7.44 -10.19 43.00
C SER A 72 -7.04 -9.08 43.96
N ALA A 73 -7.97 -8.55 44.76
CA ALA A 73 -7.68 -7.55 45.79
C ALA A 73 -6.72 -8.10 46.87
N ILE A 74 -6.93 -9.35 47.31
CA ILE A 74 -6.05 -10.00 48.29
C ILE A 74 -4.65 -10.22 47.71
N VAL A 75 -4.54 -10.73 46.48
CA VAL A 75 -3.26 -10.93 45.79
C VAL A 75 -2.52 -9.59 45.60
N PHE A 76 -3.26 -8.51 45.33
CA PHE A 76 -2.71 -7.17 45.25
C PHE A 76 -2.13 -6.71 46.59
N THR A 77 -2.88 -6.87 47.70
CA THR A 77 -2.39 -6.54 49.05
C THR A 77 -1.17 -7.36 49.45
N LEU A 78 -1.11 -8.65 49.09
CA LEU A 78 0.08 -9.49 49.31
C LEU A 78 1.30 -9.00 48.52
N SER A 79 1.08 -8.58 47.27
CA SER A 79 2.14 -8.02 46.42
C SER A 79 2.67 -6.71 46.98
N TYR A 80 1.79 -5.87 47.51
CA TYR A 80 2.14 -4.66 48.26
C TYR A 80 2.95 -4.97 49.53
N GLY A 81 2.61 -6.03 50.27
CA GLY A 81 3.39 -6.43 51.45
C GLY A 81 4.82 -6.85 51.11
N LEU A 82 4.99 -7.63 50.03
CA LEU A 82 6.31 -7.97 49.48
C LEU A 82 7.07 -6.72 49.01
N TRP A 83 6.34 -5.73 48.51
CA TRP A 83 6.88 -4.46 48.06
C TRP A 83 7.42 -3.62 49.22
N ALA A 84 6.63 -3.42 50.28
CA ALA A 84 7.04 -2.77 51.52
C ALA A 84 8.26 -3.45 52.15
N PHE A 85 8.28 -4.79 52.14
CA PHE A 85 9.40 -5.59 52.66
C PHE A 85 10.68 -5.39 51.86
N SER A 86 10.58 -5.30 50.53
CA SER A 86 11.72 -5.00 49.66
C SER A 86 12.32 -3.63 49.96
N ILE A 87 11.49 -2.61 50.13
CA ILE A 87 11.94 -1.25 50.48
C ILE A 87 12.59 -1.24 51.86
N TRP A 88 12.01 -1.92 52.84
CA TRP A 88 12.57 -2.01 54.19
C TRP A 88 13.93 -2.72 54.24
N ILE A 89 14.10 -3.84 53.53
CA ILE A 89 15.40 -4.50 53.42
C ILE A 89 16.41 -3.58 52.72
N THR A 90 15.98 -2.88 51.67
CA THR A 90 16.85 -1.98 50.92
C THR A 90 17.33 -0.82 51.81
N SER A 91 16.43 -0.20 52.59
CA SER A 91 16.79 0.89 53.52
C SER A 91 17.73 0.41 54.62
N LEU A 92 17.51 -0.81 55.14
CA LEU A 92 18.32 -1.41 56.20
C LEU A 92 19.71 -1.83 55.71
N VAL A 93 19.78 -2.54 54.57
CA VAL A 93 21.01 -3.20 54.10
C VAL A 93 21.91 -2.26 53.30
N LEU A 94 21.33 -1.43 52.42
CA LEU A 94 22.12 -0.59 51.51
C LEU A 94 22.37 0.80 52.06
N PHE A 95 21.41 1.36 52.79
CA PHE A 95 21.51 2.73 53.33
C PHE A 95 21.77 2.75 54.84
N GLN A 96 21.73 1.59 55.52
CA GLN A 96 21.95 1.45 56.97
C GLN A 96 21.03 2.34 57.83
N ILE A 97 19.83 2.65 57.33
CA ILE A 97 18.87 3.51 58.04
C ILE A 97 17.92 2.61 58.84
N PRO A 98 17.87 2.75 60.18
CA PRO A 98 17.07 1.90 61.06
C PRO A 98 15.61 2.35 61.10
N VAL A 99 14.92 2.36 59.96
CA VAL A 99 13.47 2.61 59.91
C VAL A 99 12.72 1.32 60.22
N GLY A 100 11.76 1.37 61.15
CA GLY A 100 10.92 0.23 61.45
C GLY A 100 10.04 -0.18 60.26
N PHE A 101 9.89 -1.49 60.02
CA PHE A 101 9.05 -2.02 58.93
C PHE A 101 7.63 -1.46 58.96
N ASN A 102 7.05 -1.31 60.16
CA ASN A 102 5.69 -0.76 60.33
C ASN A 102 5.54 0.66 59.80
N PHE A 103 6.59 1.49 59.88
CA PHE A 103 6.57 2.86 59.35
C PHE A 103 6.58 2.87 57.83
N ILE A 104 7.46 2.06 57.22
CA ILE A 104 7.53 1.92 55.75
C ILE A 104 6.22 1.33 55.22
N PHE A 105 5.69 0.30 55.88
CA PHE A 105 4.43 -0.32 55.51
C PHE A 105 3.29 0.71 55.57
N THR A 106 3.06 1.34 56.72
CA THR A 106 1.93 2.27 56.91
C THR A 106 1.99 3.46 55.94
N THR A 107 3.16 4.08 55.77
CA THR A 107 3.37 5.18 54.81
C THR A 107 3.13 4.77 53.38
N LEU A 108 3.68 3.62 52.97
CA LEU A 108 3.45 3.08 51.62
C LEU A 108 1.97 2.73 51.43
N GLY A 109 1.24 2.35 52.47
CA GLY A 109 -0.19 2.06 52.34
C GLY A 109 -0.99 3.32 52.03
N LEU A 110 -0.66 4.43 52.69
CA LEU A 110 -1.28 5.72 52.42
C LEU A 110 -0.96 6.25 51.01
N SER A 111 0.24 5.98 50.48
CA SER A 111 0.61 6.41 49.12
C SER A 111 -0.19 5.73 48.00
N TYR A 112 -0.93 4.66 48.30
CA TYR A 112 -1.87 4.01 47.37
C TYR A 112 -3.27 4.64 47.38
N ALA A 113 -3.52 5.67 48.19
CA ALA A 113 -4.80 6.40 48.18
C ALA A 113 -5.27 6.82 46.78
N PRO A 114 -4.41 7.30 45.85
CA PRO A 114 -4.83 7.59 44.47
C PRO A 114 -5.37 6.37 43.73
N GLN A 115 -4.85 5.17 43.99
CA GLN A 115 -5.31 3.92 43.36
C GLN A 115 -6.69 3.47 43.85
N MET A 116 -7.26 4.09 44.88
CA MET A 116 -8.68 3.88 45.23
C MET A 116 -9.61 4.32 44.08
N LEU A 117 -9.14 5.20 43.17
CA LEU A 117 -9.82 5.56 41.93
C LEU A 117 -9.48 4.63 40.74
N GLY A 118 -8.80 3.51 40.97
CA GLY A 118 -8.41 2.53 39.95
C GLY A 118 -9.58 1.96 39.12
N PHE A 119 -10.80 1.99 39.64
CA PHE A 119 -12.02 1.62 38.91
C PHE A 119 -12.23 2.51 37.66
N LEU A 120 -11.70 3.73 37.64
CA LEU A 120 -11.74 4.63 36.47
C LEU A 120 -10.94 4.10 35.28
N ILE A 121 -10.06 3.11 35.48
CA ILE A 121 -9.41 2.40 34.38
C ILE A 121 -10.44 1.69 33.49
N ALA A 122 -11.63 1.38 34.00
CA ALA A 122 -12.73 0.84 33.20
C ALA A 122 -13.36 1.86 32.22
N LEU A 123 -13.00 3.15 32.30
CA LEU A 123 -13.51 4.14 31.36
C LEU A 123 -13.10 3.78 29.92
N PRO A 124 -14.06 3.70 28.98
CA PRO A 124 -13.75 3.48 27.58
C PRO A 124 -12.84 4.59 27.04
N TYR A 125 -11.81 4.19 26.31
CA TYR A 125 -10.78 4.97 25.65
C TYR A 125 -9.82 5.75 26.58
N LEU A 126 -10.33 6.40 27.64
CA LEU A 126 -9.55 7.21 28.60
C LEU A 126 -8.95 6.39 29.76
N GLY A 127 -9.42 5.17 30.00
CA GLY A 127 -9.05 4.38 31.17
C GLY A 127 -7.55 4.06 31.27
N THR A 128 -6.89 3.75 30.14
CA THR A 128 -5.44 3.49 30.12
C THR A 128 -4.62 4.74 30.50
N PRO A 129 -4.83 5.92 29.89
CA PRO A 129 -4.23 7.17 30.37
C PRO A 129 -4.48 7.46 31.85
N VAL A 130 -5.72 7.29 32.33
CA VAL A 130 -6.08 7.51 33.74
C VAL A 130 -5.28 6.58 34.66
N GLY A 131 -5.16 5.30 34.31
CA GLY A 131 -4.35 4.34 35.07
C GLY A 131 -2.88 4.74 35.17
N VAL A 132 -2.30 5.29 34.09
CA VAL A 132 -0.93 5.83 34.09
C VAL A 132 -0.82 7.03 35.04
N ILE A 133 -1.77 7.97 34.97
CA ILE A 133 -1.79 9.15 35.85
C ILE A 133 -1.86 8.75 37.32
N LEU A 134 -2.79 7.85 37.69
CA LEU A 134 -2.94 7.38 39.07
C LEU A 134 -1.67 6.66 39.56
N SER A 135 -1.00 5.90 38.68
CA SER A 135 0.26 5.22 38.98
C SER A 135 1.41 6.20 39.23
N ILE A 136 1.55 7.22 38.39
CA ILE A 136 2.54 8.29 38.58
C ILE A 136 2.25 9.04 39.88
N TRP A 137 0.98 9.36 40.16
CA TRP A 137 0.60 10.09 41.38
C TRP A 137 0.89 9.29 42.65
N SER A 138 0.65 7.98 42.62
CA SER A 138 0.97 7.09 43.75
C SER A 138 2.47 6.97 43.98
N LEU A 139 3.27 6.99 42.91
CA LEU A 139 4.74 7.01 43.01
C LEU A 139 5.24 8.33 43.62
N LEU A 140 4.65 9.47 43.26
CA LEU A 140 4.96 10.76 43.86
C LEU A 140 4.58 10.81 45.35
N ALA A 141 3.39 10.32 45.70
CA ALA A 141 2.94 10.18 47.08
C ALA A 141 3.88 9.27 47.90
N GLN A 142 4.37 8.20 47.29
CA GLN A 142 5.33 7.30 47.92
C GLN A 142 6.66 8.01 48.19
N PHE A 143 7.17 8.77 47.22
CA PHE A 143 8.41 9.53 47.37
C PHE A 143 8.32 10.51 48.54
N ILE A 144 7.27 11.34 48.56
CA ILE A 144 7.05 12.34 49.61
C ILE A 144 6.84 11.67 50.97
N GLY A 145 6.09 10.57 51.02
CA GLY A 145 5.87 9.82 52.25
C GLY A 145 7.17 9.25 52.82
N LEU A 146 8.04 8.67 51.99
CA LEU A 146 9.33 8.12 52.42
C LEU A 146 10.30 9.21 52.89
N GLU A 147 10.35 10.34 52.18
CA GLU A 147 11.13 11.53 52.57
C GLU A 147 10.68 12.11 53.93
N THR A 148 9.39 12.03 54.24
CA THR A 148 8.85 12.56 55.49
C THR A 148 9.19 11.68 56.70
N ILE A 149 9.13 10.35 56.57
CA ILE A 149 9.29 9.43 57.72
C ILE A 149 10.74 9.05 58.04
N ALA A 150 11.62 9.22 57.07
CA ALA A 150 13.03 8.97 57.23
C ALA A 150 13.71 10.24 56.80
N THR A 151 14.51 10.81 57.70
CA THR A 151 15.34 12.01 57.47
C THR A 151 16.43 11.69 56.44
N TYR A 152 16.00 11.42 55.21
CA TYR A 152 16.83 11.20 54.05
C TYR A 152 17.39 12.56 53.66
N GLU A 153 18.66 12.81 53.95
CA GLU A 153 19.38 13.89 53.29
C GLU A 153 19.68 13.41 51.84
N ASP A 154 19.28 14.19 50.83
CA ASP A 154 19.43 13.96 49.37
C ASP A 154 18.59 12.83 48.68
N TRP A 155 18.89 12.56 47.39
CA TRP A 155 18.27 11.58 46.46
C TRP A 155 18.22 10.11 46.94
N SER A 156 18.59 9.85 48.19
CA SER A 156 18.62 8.54 48.85
C SER A 156 17.22 7.90 48.95
N ALA A 157 16.17 8.67 49.20
CA ALA A 157 14.78 8.18 49.18
C ALA A 157 14.36 7.65 47.79
N PHE A 158 14.74 8.37 46.73
CA PHE A 158 14.48 7.98 45.34
C PHE A 158 15.26 6.71 44.96
N THR A 159 16.54 6.65 45.30
CA THR A 159 17.37 5.45 45.04
C THR A 159 16.94 4.25 45.87
N CYS A 160 16.47 4.44 47.11
CA CYS A 160 15.93 3.35 47.93
C CYS A 160 14.61 2.79 47.35
N ALA A 161 13.69 3.65 46.89
CA ALA A 161 12.48 3.20 46.21
C ALA A 161 12.79 2.47 44.88
N LEU A 162 13.73 3.00 44.10
CA LEU A 162 14.15 2.42 42.82
C LEU A 162 14.91 1.09 42.98
N ILE A 163 15.85 1.00 43.92
CA ILE A 163 16.59 -0.24 44.20
C ILE A 163 15.66 -1.25 44.85
N GLY A 164 14.78 -0.83 45.76
CA GLY A 164 13.70 -1.66 46.27
C GLY A 164 12.93 -2.29 45.11
N TRP A 165 12.65 -1.53 44.04
CA TRP A 165 11.93 -1.98 42.83
C TRP A 165 12.69 -3.05 42.08
N VAL A 166 13.98 -2.81 41.87
CA VAL A 166 14.88 -3.80 41.28
C VAL A 166 14.96 -5.07 42.12
N VAL A 167 15.05 -4.95 43.45
CA VAL A 167 15.07 -6.10 44.38
C VAL A 167 13.76 -6.89 44.31
N LEU A 168 12.60 -6.22 44.24
CA LEU A 168 11.31 -6.87 44.02
C LEU A 168 11.29 -7.62 42.67
N GLN A 169 11.78 -7.00 41.59
CA GLN A 169 11.85 -7.64 40.27
C GLN A 169 12.77 -8.87 40.28
N ILE A 170 13.92 -8.79 40.97
CA ILE A 170 14.85 -9.92 41.14
C ILE A 170 14.20 -11.03 41.95
N LEU A 171 13.58 -10.71 43.10
CA LEU A 171 12.87 -11.67 43.94
C LEU A 171 11.73 -12.35 43.17
N GLN A 172 10.94 -11.61 42.39
CA GLN A 172 9.87 -12.18 41.55
C GLN A 172 10.40 -13.14 40.47
N ARG A 173 11.60 -12.91 39.94
CA ARG A 173 12.20 -13.71 38.84
C ARG A 173 13.06 -14.89 39.31
N THR A 174 13.64 -14.82 40.51
CA THR A 174 14.54 -15.84 41.09
C THR A 174 13.80 -16.80 42.02
N ILE A 175 13.21 -16.30 43.11
CA ILE A 175 12.55 -17.09 44.16
C ILE A 175 11.01 -17.00 44.05
N GLY A 176 10.48 -16.07 43.27
CA GLY A 176 9.05 -15.76 43.17
C GLY A 176 8.25 -16.59 42.15
N ARG A 177 8.89 -17.50 41.39
CA ARG A 177 8.16 -18.40 40.46
C ARG A 177 7.09 -19.26 41.15
N PRO A 178 7.33 -19.85 42.35
CA PRO A 178 6.30 -20.57 43.10
C PRO A 178 5.18 -19.65 43.58
N ILE A 179 5.50 -18.42 43.99
CA ILE A 179 4.51 -17.42 44.46
C ILE A 179 3.63 -16.96 43.30
N LEU A 180 4.22 -16.71 42.12
CA LEU A 180 3.48 -16.38 40.90
C LEU A 180 2.65 -17.57 40.41
N ALA A 181 3.17 -18.80 40.51
CA ALA A 181 2.41 -20.01 40.18
C ALA A 181 1.23 -20.21 41.15
N PHE A 182 1.43 -19.97 42.45
CA PHE A 182 0.39 -20.02 43.46
C PHE A 182 -0.66 -18.92 43.26
N SER A 183 -0.25 -17.68 42.99
CA SER A 183 -1.14 -16.57 42.65
C SER A 183 -1.97 -16.86 41.40
N ARG A 184 -1.36 -17.40 40.33
CA ARG A 184 -2.07 -17.83 39.12
C ARG A 184 -3.03 -18.99 39.39
N TRP A 185 -2.59 -19.99 40.16
CA TRP A 185 -3.44 -21.11 40.56
C TRP A 185 -4.67 -20.61 41.34
N LEU A 186 -4.48 -19.70 42.30
CA LEU A 186 -5.54 -19.13 43.11
C LEU A 186 -6.52 -18.31 42.26
N SER A 187 -6.01 -17.49 41.34
CA SER A 187 -6.83 -16.72 40.39
C SER A 187 -7.61 -17.63 39.43
N ASN A 188 -6.99 -18.70 38.91
CA ASN A 188 -7.66 -19.68 38.06
C ASN A 188 -8.72 -20.49 38.82
N TRP A 189 -8.46 -20.82 40.09
CA TRP A 189 -9.42 -21.47 40.97
C TRP A 189 -10.62 -20.57 41.23
N ALA A 190 -10.38 -19.28 41.51
CA ALA A 190 -11.43 -18.27 41.73
C ALA A 190 -12.32 -18.09 40.49
N ALA A 191 -11.69 -17.92 39.32
CA ALA A 191 -12.38 -17.77 38.04
C ALA A 191 -13.02 -19.09 37.57
N GLY A 192 -12.45 -20.21 38.02
CA GLY A 192 -12.89 -21.55 37.68
C GLY A 192 -12.69 -21.92 36.21
N THR A 193 -11.73 -21.26 35.57
CA THR A 193 -11.20 -21.50 34.22
C THR A 193 -9.75 -21.03 34.20
N SER A 194 -8.96 -21.48 33.22
CA SER A 194 -7.61 -20.95 33.01
C SER A 194 -7.70 -19.54 32.44
N LEU A 195 -7.37 -18.53 33.24
CA LEU A 195 -7.41 -17.14 32.81
C LEU A 195 -6.27 -16.85 31.82
N ILE A 196 -6.65 -16.46 30.61
CA ILE A 196 -5.74 -15.81 29.67
C ILE A 196 -5.67 -14.34 30.07
N THR A 197 -4.50 -13.86 30.48
CA THR A 197 -4.27 -12.47 30.91
C THR A 197 -3.35 -11.70 29.98
N ASP A 198 -2.73 -12.39 29.01
CA ASP A 198 -1.86 -11.75 28.02
C ASP A 198 -2.71 -10.98 26.99
N PRO A 199 -2.46 -9.68 26.76
CA PRO A 199 -3.26 -8.87 25.85
C PRO A 199 -3.33 -9.41 24.41
N LYS A 200 -2.23 -9.98 23.88
CA LYS A 200 -2.21 -10.53 22.52
C LYS A 200 -3.02 -11.82 22.43
N GLN A 201 -2.90 -12.71 23.42
CA GLN A 201 -3.71 -13.93 23.48
C GLN A 201 -5.19 -13.62 23.69
N LEU A 202 -5.52 -12.58 24.46
CA LEU A 202 -6.91 -12.08 24.60
C LEU A 202 -7.47 -11.57 23.27
N GLU A 203 -6.70 -10.77 22.54
CA GLU A 203 -7.08 -10.31 21.20
C GLU A 203 -7.30 -11.48 20.24
N GLN A 204 -6.41 -12.48 20.26
CA GLN A 204 -6.55 -13.69 19.47
C GLN A 204 -7.79 -14.51 19.86
N LEU A 205 -8.08 -14.64 21.15
CA LEU A 205 -9.27 -15.34 21.63
C LEU A 205 -10.55 -14.68 21.09
N VAL A 206 -10.61 -13.35 21.09
CA VAL A 206 -11.77 -12.62 20.56
C VAL A 206 -11.85 -12.75 19.03
N MET A 207 -10.71 -12.66 18.34
CA MET A 207 -10.66 -12.73 16.88
C MET A 207 -10.90 -14.14 16.32
N TYR A 208 -10.42 -15.21 16.96
CA TYR A 208 -10.41 -16.57 16.40
C TYR A 208 -11.25 -17.58 17.19
N GLY A 209 -11.74 -17.23 18.38
CA GLY A 209 -12.42 -18.17 19.26
C GLY A 209 -11.47 -19.23 19.84
N ASN A 210 -12.05 -20.32 20.37
CA ASN A 210 -11.32 -21.39 21.07
C ASN A 210 -10.76 -22.49 20.14
N ASP A 211 -10.65 -22.27 18.82
CA ASP A 211 -10.30 -23.32 17.87
C ASP A 211 -8.81 -23.75 17.98
N PRO A 212 -8.51 -24.96 18.49
CA PRO A 212 -7.12 -25.38 18.73
C PRO A 212 -6.35 -25.66 17.43
N GLN A 213 -7.03 -25.99 16.33
CA GLN A 213 -6.37 -26.44 15.09
C GLN A 213 -5.65 -25.31 14.35
N ILE A 214 -6.17 -24.09 14.39
CA ILE A 214 -5.53 -22.91 13.77
C ILE A 214 -4.33 -22.45 14.62
N ILE A 215 -4.38 -22.65 15.94
CA ILE A 215 -3.30 -22.34 16.89
C ILE A 215 -2.12 -23.31 16.72
N THR A 216 -2.25 -24.44 16.01
CA THR A 216 -1.12 -25.36 15.81
C THR A 216 -0.40 -25.09 14.49
N VAL A 217 -1.15 -24.91 13.38
CA VAL A 217 -0.57 -24.71 12.04
C VAL A 217 0.04 -23.30 11.87
N GLY A 218 -0.60 -22.27 12.41
CA GLY A 218 -0.03 -20.92 12.41
C GLY A 218 1.16 -20.80 13.37
N LYS A 219 1.16 -21.52 14.48
CA LYS A 219 2.18 -21.40 15.51
C LYS A 219 3.46 -22.17 15.17
N GLU A 220 3.41 -23.23 14.37
CA GLU A 220 4.62 -23.85 13.81
C GLU A 220 5.32 -22.92 12.80
N LEU A 221 4.56 -22.30 11.89
CA LEU A 221 5.07 -21.31 10.93
C LEU A 221 5.58 -20.02 11.60
N TRP A 222 4.92 -19.56 12.67
CA TRP A 222 5.33 -18.37 13.43
C TRP A 222 6.47 -18.66 14.42
N LEU A 223 6.55 -19.84 15.05
CA LEU A 223 7.67 -20.22 15.92
C LEU A 223 8.94 -20.52 15.12
N GLU A 224 8.84 -20.98 13.86
CA GLU A 224 9.98 -21.03 12.93
C GLU A 224 10.43 -19.64 12.48
N ALA A 225 9.52 -18.66 12.43
CA ALA A 225 9.85 -17.26 12.15
C ALA A 225 10.47 -16.54 13.37
N GLU A 226 9.99 -16.81 14.59
CA GLU A 226 10.53 -16.24 15.84
C GLU A 226 11.87 -16.86 16.25
N LYS A 227 12.09 -18.18 16.05
CA LYS A 227 13.40 -18.81 16.32
C LYS A 227 14.53 -18.31 15.42
N ASN A 228 14.21 -17.68 14.29
CA ASN A 228 15.20 -17.13 13.36
C ASN A 228 15.45 -15.60 13.53
N GLU A 229 14.83 -14.96 14.52
CA GLU A 229 15.02 -13.53 14.83
C GLU A 229 15.52 -13.31 16.28
N GLU A 230 16.58 -14.00 16.72
CA GLU A 230 17.29 -13.64 17.96
C GLU A 230 18.53 -12.77 17.70
N ASN A 231 18.32 -11.45 17.73
CA ASN A 231 18.97 -10.51 18.67
C ASN A 231 18.89 -9.06 18.20
N PRO A 232 17.91 -8.25 18.67
CA PRO A 232 18.06 -6.82 18.71
C PRO A 232 18.59 -6.40 20.08
N LYS A 233 19.75 -5.73 20.07
CA LYS A 233 20.30 -4.97 21.20
C LYS A 233 19.27 -3.97 21.74
N PRO A 234 19.20 -3.73 23.06
CA PRO A 234 18.32 -2.72 23.62
C PRO A 234 18.87 -1.34 23.28
N LYS A 235 18.06 -0.48 22.66
CA LYS A 235 18.34 0.97 22.60
C LYS A 235 17.12 1.75 23.08
N THR A 236 17.31 2.33 24.27
CA THR A 236 17.08 3.74 24.61
C THR A 236 16.76 4.61 23.38
N SER A 237 15.71 5.45 23.38
CA SER A 237 15.49 6.54 24.33
C SER A 237 13.99 6.83 24.44
N TYR A 238 13.40 6.41 25.57
CA TYR A 238 12.09 6.89 26.03
C TYR A 238 12.19 8.29 26.66
N LEU A 239 13.40 8.79 26.91
CA LEU A 239 13.68 9.97 27.72
C LEU A 239 13.11 11.27 27.11
N LEU A 240 13.10 11.42 25.78
CA LEU A 240 12.62 12.65 25.13
C LEU A 240 11.08 12.76 25.09
N LYS A 241 10.36 11.64 25.09
CA LYS A 241 8.88 11.62 25.15
C LYS A 241 8.38 11.93 26.56
N PHE A 242 9.15 11.58 27.59
CA PHE A 242 8.84 11.90 28.98
C PHE A 242 9.07 13.39 29.31
N ILE A 243 10.07 14.04 28.70
CA ILE A 243 10.34 15.47 28.92
C ILE A 243 9.24 16.36 28.31
N ALA A 244 8.69 16.00 27.15
CA ALA A 244 7.58 16.74 26.54
C ALA A 244 6.26 16.61 27.34
N LEU A 245 6.01 15.44 27.95
CA LEU A 245 4.86 15.21 28.84
C LEU A 245 5.05 15.88 30.22
N ALA A 246 6.29 15.97 30.71
CA ALA A 246 6.60 16.69 31.95
C ALA A 246 6.38 18.21 31.82
N VAL A 247 6.70 18.81 30.65
CA VAL A 247 6.45 20.23 30.37
C VAL A 247 4.95 20.53 30.21
N LEU A 248 4.18 19.60 29.63
CA LEU A 248 2.71 19.72 29.52
C LEU A 248 2.02 19.54 30.89
N GLY A 249 2.56 18.66 31.75
CA GLY A 249 2.13 18.50 33.14
C GLY A 249 2.45 19.73 34.01
N LEU A 250 3.60 20.38 33.79
CA LEU A 250 3.97 21.62 34.48
C LEU A 250 3.08 22.81 34.10
N LEU A 251 2.64 22.86 32.83
CA LEU A 251 1.64 23.83 32.34
C LEU A 251 0.24 23.57 32.92
N LEU A 252 -0.11 22.32 33.25
CA LEU A 252 -1.35 21.98 33.94
C LEU A 252 -1.28 22.31 35.45
N VAL A 253 -0.11 22.19 36.07
CA VAL A 253 0.14 22.58 37.47
C VAL A 253 0.06 24.09 37.66
N LEU A 254 0.42 24.89 36.65
CA LEU A 254 0.23 26.35 36.64
C LEU A 254 -1.25 26.78 36.50
N ILE A 255 -2.13 25.89 36.03
CA ILE A 255 -3.58 26.14 35.87
C ILE A 255 -4.38 25.60 37.08
N LEU A 256 -3.80 24.69 37.87
CA LEU A 256 -4.49 23.99 38.97
C LEU A 256 -3.84 24.20 40.36
N ALA A 257 -2.83 25.05 40.49
CA ALA A 257 -2.27 25.42 41.80
C ALA A 257 -3.30 26.17 42.67
N PRO A 258 -3.35 25.95 43.99
CA PRO A 258 -4.26 26.66 44.88
C PRO A 258 -3.85 28.13 44.97
N ILE A 259 -4.72 29.02 44.52
CA ILE A 259 -4.60 30.47 44.75
C ILE A 259 -5.08 30.73 46.17
N ASP A 260 -4.20 30.50 47.15
CA ASP A 260 -4.34 31.12 48.45
C ASP A 260 -3.60 32.46 48.43
N LYS A 261 -4.39 33.53 48.63
CA LYS A 261 -4.05 34.97 48.72
C LYS A 261 -4.24 35.79 47.44
N ASN A 262 -5.51 36.13 47.10
CA ASN A 262 -5.84 37.42 46.49
C ASN A 262 -7.31 37.85 46.81
N PRO A 263 -7.59 39.14 47.05
CA PRO A 263 -8.79 39.65 47.72
C PRO A 263 -9.94 39.92 46.74
N LEU A 264 -10.37 38.89 46.01
CA LEU A 264 -11.53 38.92 45.10
C LEU A 264 -12.67 38.01 45.59
N LEU A 265 -12.64 37.66 46.88
CA LEU A 265 -13.65 36.86 47.59
C LEU A 265 -14.17 37.58 48.85
N ILE A 266 -14.29 38.91 48.79
CA ILE A 266 -15.00 39.72 49.80
C ILE A 266 -16.30 40.34 49.21
N GLY A 267 -16.74 39.89 48.03
CA GLY A 267 -17.87 40.48 47.31
C GLY A 267 -19.18 39.67 47.22
N LEU A 268 -19.26 38.46 47.78
CA LEU A 268 -20.46 37.62 47.66
C LEU A 268 -20.82 36.94 49.00
N GLY A 269 -20.96 37.76 50.03
CA GLY A 269 -21.57 37.39 51.32
C GLY A 269 -23.11 37.45 51.33
N LEU A 270 -23.76 37.38 50.16
CA LEU A 270 -25.22 37.43 50.02
C LEU A 270 -25.63 36.53 48.85
N LEU A 271 -25.90 35.23 49.12
CA LEU A 271 -26.83 34.34 48.41
C LEU A 271 -26.55 32.88 48.84
N ASP A 272 -27.03 32.57 50.04
CA ASP A 272 -26.80 31.30 50.72
C ASP A 272 -27.86 30.25 50.32
N LYS A 273 -27.44 28.98 50.19
CA LYS A 273 -28.19 27.74 49.89
C LYS A 273 -28.51 27.35 48.42
N THR A 274 -28.86 28.25 47.51
CA THR A 274 -29.29 27.83 46.14
C THR A 274 -28.12 27.42 45.23
N PHE A 275 -26.98 28.12 45.31
CA PHE A 275 -25.77 27.76 44.57
C PHE A 275 -25.05 26.54 45.14
N GLU A 276 -25.10 26.32 46.45
CA GLU A 276 -24.58 25.11 47.08
C GLU A 276 -25.39 23.87 46.64
N LEU A 277 -26.72 24.00 46.53
CA LEU A 277 -27.57 22.96 45.97
C LEU A 277 -27.27 22.74 44.48
N ALA A 278 -27.10 23.79 43.68
CA ALA A 278 -26.73 23.67 42.26
C ALA A 278 -25.38 22.97 42.08
N PHE A 279 -24.38 23.30 42.91
CA PHE A 279 -23.08 22.63 42.90
C PHE A 279 -23.16 21.16 43.36
N LYS A 280 -23.95 20.88 44.39
CA LYS A 280 -24.22 19.50 44.85
C LYS A 280 -24.93 18.68 43.75
N LEU A 281 -25.94 19.26 43.08
CA LEU A 281 -26.66 18.62 41.98
C LEU A 281 -25.78 18.43 40.74
N LEU A 282 -24.91 19.39 40.40
CA LEU A 282 -23.92 19.24 39.34
C LEU A 282 -22.92 18.13 39.68
N ARG A 283 -22.43 18.07 40.91
CA ARG A 283 -21.54 17.01 41.40
C ARG A 283 -22.21 15.64 41.34
N TYR A 284 -23.44 15.51 41.84
CA TYR A 284 -24.18 14.24 41.79
C TYR A 284 -24.53 13.84 40.36
N SER A 285 -24.90 14.78 39.49
CA SER A 285 -25.12 14.54 38.06
C SER A 285 -23.85 14.06 37.35
N PHE A 286 -22.70 14.66 37.67
CA PHE A 286 -21.41 14.24 37.13
C PHE A 286 -21.02 12.83 37.60
N ILE A 287 -21.21 12.52 38.88
CA ILE A 287 -20.97 11.16 39.43
C ILE A 287 -21.91 10.14 38.78
N ALA A 288 -23.20 10.45 38.65
CA ALA A 288 -24.18 9.59 38.00
C ALA A 288 -23.83 9.35 36.51
N LEU A 289 -23.41 10.39 35.79
CA LEU A 289 -22.93 10.29 34.41
C LEU A 289 -21.70 9.40 34.32
N LEU A 290 -20.71 9.57 35.21
CA LEU A 290 -19.50 8.77 35.24
C LEU A 290 -19.80 7.29 35.52
N ILE A 291 -20.72 7.00 36.45
CA ILE A 291 -21.20 5.64 36.70
C ILE A 291 -21.87 5.07 35.44
N ALA A 292 -22.76 5.82 34.79
CA ALA A 292 -23.42 5.37 33.57
C ALA A 292 -22.41 5.07 32.43
N ILE A 293 -21.37 5.88 32.27
CA ILE A 293 -20.27 5.66 31.31
C ILE A 293 -19.57 4.33 31.61
N ILE A 294 -19.20 4.07 32.86
CA ILE A 294 -18.49 2.85 33.27
C ILE A 294 -19.35 1.60 33.10
N LEU A 295 -20.67 1.72 33.29
CA LEU A 295 -21.59 0.59 33.14
C LEU A 295 -21.97 0.30 31.69
N THR A 296 -21.76 1.24 30.75
CA THR A 296 -22.15 1.09 29.34
C THR A 296 -21.55 -0.14 28.65
N PRO A 297 -20.26 -0.49 28.80
CA PRO A 297 -19.68 -1.69 28.19
C PRO A 297 -20.25 -3.01 28.73
N LEU A 298 -20.90 -3.00 29.90
CA LEU A 298 -21.34 -4.24 30.56
C LEU A 298 -22.33 -5.05 29.74
N GLU A 299 -23.14 -4.40 28.90
CA GLU A 299 -24.05 -5.09 27.99
C GLU A 299 -23.27 -6.04 27.05
N SER A 300 -22.28 -5.50 26.36
CA SER A 300 -21.47 -6.22 25.38
C SER A 300 -20.54 -7.23 26.04
N LEU A 301 -20.03 -6.90 27.23
CA LEU A 301 -19.24 -7.82 28.04
C LEU A 301 -20.07 -9.01 28.55
N SER A 302 -21.29 -8.77 29.02
CA SER A 302 -22.18 -9.82 29.50
C SER A 302 -22.71 -10.70 28.37
N TRP A 303 -22.97 -10.10 27.20
CA TRP A 303 -23.27 -10.81 25.96
C TRP A 303 -22.15 -11.75 25.56
N TRP A 304 -20.90 -11.25 25.50
CA TRP A 304 -19.74 -12.08 25.18
C TRP A 304 -19.53 -13.22 26.18
N ALA A 305 -19.68 -12.92 27.47
CA ALA A 305 -19.55 -13.91 28.54
C ALA A 305 -20.66 -14.98 28.53
N GLY A 306 -21.67 -14.83 27.67
CA GLY A 306 -22.78 -15.76 27.51
C GLY A 306 -23.80 -15.68 28.64
N TRP A 307 -23.81 -14.60 29.44
CA TRP A 307 -24.71 -14.46 30.59
C TRP A 307 -26.18 -14.32 30.17
N TYR A 308 -26.45 -13.90 28.93
CA TYR A 308 -27.80 -13.81 28.36
C TYR A 308 -28.27 -15.11 27.67
N GLY A 309 -27.40 -16.13 27.52
CA GLY A 309 -27.69 -17.34 26.75
C GLY A 309 -27.71 -17.13 25.24
N ALA A 310 -27.92 -18.21 24.47
CA ALA A 310 -28.12 -18.13 23.03
C ALA A 310 -29.58 -17.77 22.73
N GLN A 311 -29.83 -16.55 22.25
CA GLN A 311 -31.16 -16.12 21.81
C GLN A 311 -31.14 -15.73 20.33
N PRO A 312 -32.16 -16.11 19.54
CA PRO A 312 -32.29 -15.71 18.15
C PRO A 312 -32.49 -14.19 18.04
N LEU A 313 -32.12 -13.62 16.89
CA LEU A 313 -32.38 -12.20 16.61
C LEU A 313 -33.88 -11.97 16.47
N GLU A 314 -34.49 -11.26 17.43
CA GLU A 314 -35.94 -11.02 17.45
C GLU A 314 -36.40 -10.06 16.35
N ASN A 315 -35.60 -9.02 16.04
CA ASN A 315 -35.89 -8.05 14.99
C ASN A 315 -34.70 -7.94 14.01
N PRO A 316 -34.82 -8.43 12.77
CA PRO A 316 -33.78 -8.31 11.75
C PRO A 316 -33.73 -6.93 11.07
N GLY A 317 -34.58 -5.98 11.44
CA GLY A 317 -34.79 -4.73 10.70
C GLY A 317 -35.91 -4.88 9.66
N THR A 318 -36.06 -3.92 8.75
CA THR A 318 -37.02 -3.91 7.64
C THR A 318 -36.36 -3.45 6.34
N LEU A 319 -36.85 -3.93 5.18
CA LEU A 319 -36.50 -3.32 3.90
C LEU A 319 -37.16 -1.94 3.79
N VAL A 320 -36.45 -0.97 3.21
CA VAL A 320 -37.04 0.35 2.86
C VAL A 320 -38.12 0.16 1.79
N GLN A 321 -37.81 -0.66 0.78
CA GLN A 321 -38.72 -1.06 -0.28
C GLN A 321 -38.57 -2.57 -0.52
N ASP A 322 -39.69 -3.27 -0.72
CA ASP A 322 -39.68 -4.71 -0.95
C ASP A 322 -38.96 -5.05 -2.27
N ALA A 323 -38.11 -6.07 -2.23
CA ALA A 323 -37.38 -6.54 -3.41
C ALA A 323 -38.35 -7.08 -4.48
N CYS A 324 -38.13 -6.71 -5.74
CA CYS A 324 -38.95 -7.21 -6.84
C CYS A 324 -38.72 -8.72 -7.04
N PRO A 325 -39.77 -9.58 -7.00
CA PRO A 325 -39.61 -11.05 -7.05
C PRO A 325 -38.91 -11.57 -8.31
N ASN A 326 -38.95 -10.80 -9.40
CA ASN A 326 -38.39 -11.17 -10.70
C ASN A 326 -36.96 -10.65 -10.93
N THR A 327 -36.42 -9.84 -10.02
CA THR A 327 -35.11 -9.21 -10.17
C THR A 327 -34.18 -9.65 -9.04
N PRO A 328 -33.12 -10.44 -9.32
CA PRO A 328 -32.22 -10.87 -8.27
C PRO A 328 -31.44 -9.69 -7.68
N VAL A 329 -31.38 -9.62 -6.35
CA VAL A 329 -30.59 -8.61 -5.64
C VAL A 329 -29.11 -8.82 -5.92
N ASN A 330 -28.43 -7.78 -6.43
CA ASN A 330 -27.00 -7.81 -6.73
C ASN A 330 -26.17 -6.87 -5.84
N HIS A 331 -26.82 -6.16 -4.90
CA HIS A 331 -26.15 -5.32 -3.91
C HIS A 331 -27.02 -5.19 -2.65
N TYR A 332 -26.41 -5.34 -1.46
CA TYR A 332 -27.10 -5.10 -0.18
C TYR A 332 -26.57 -3.86 0.53
N VAL A 333 -27.46 -3.03 1.07
CA VAL A 333 -27.12 -1.80 1.78
C VAL A 333 -27.71 -1.85 3.18
N MET A 334 -26.87 -1.63 4.20
CA MET A 334 -27.28 -1.64 5.61
C MET A 334 -27.09 -0.25 6.20
N TYR A 335 -28.15 0.35 6.75
CA TYR A 335 -28.08 1.68 7.36
C TYR A 335 -27.87 1.62 8.88
N LEU A 336 -26.95 2.46 9.38
CA LEU A 336 -26.55 2.58 10.78
C LEU A 336 -26.61 4.05 11.21
N ASP A 337 -27.55 4.39 12.08
CA ASP A 337 -27.87 5.77 12.46
C ASP A 337 -26.95 6.37 13.54
N GLY A 338 -27.06 7.69 13.72
CA GLY A 338 -26.35 8.50 14.69
C GLY A 338 -26.78 8.28 16.14
N ILE A 339 -26.11 9.00 17.06
CA ILE A 339 -26.24 8.80 18.51
C ILE A 339 -27.63 9.13 19.10
N ASN A 340 -28.51 9.75 18.31
CA ASN A 340 -29.87 10.09 18.74
C ASN A 340 -30.83 8.88 18.71
N GLN A 341 -30.40 7.74 18.15
CA GLN A 341 -31.25 6.57 18.01
C GLN A 341 -31.51 5.88 19.38
N GLY A 342 -32.77 5.90 19.81
CA GLY A 342 -33.27 5.22 21.01
C GLY A 342 -34.25 4.06 20.75
N SER A 343 -34.84 4.00 19.55
CA SER A 343 -35.83 3.02 19.12
C SER A 343 -35.55 2.51 17.69
N TYR A 344 -36.42 1.66 17.15
CA TYR A 344 -36.35 1.21 15.76
C TYR A 344 -36.82 2.28 14.75
N GLU A 345 -37.58 3.29 15.20
CA GLU A 345 -38.07 4.38 14.37
C GLU A 345 -36.98 5.46 14.24
N TYR A 346 -36.71 5.90 13.01
CA TYR A 346 -35.74 6.96 12.76
C TYR A 346 -36.36 8.35 12.82
N LEU A 347 -35.50 9.36 12.91
CA LEU A 347 -35.93 10.75 12.78
C LEU A 347 -36.51 11.00 11.37
N PRO A 348 -37.48 11.91 11.19
CA PRO A 348 -38.10 12.17 9.89
C PRO A 348 -37.12 12.54 8.76
N GLU A 349 -36.00 13.19 9.09
CA GLU A 349 -34.94 13.50 8.12
C GLU A 349 -34.20 12.26 7.61
N VAL A 350 -34.01 11.25 8.47
CA VAL A 350 -33.39 9.98 8.11
C VAL A 350 -34.34 9.11 7.29
N GLU A 351 -35.61 9.04 7.68
CA GLU A 351 -36.62 8.30 6.91
C GLU A 351 -36.74 8.86 5.47
N ARG A 352 -36.85 10.19 5.33
CA ARG A 352 -36.86 10.83 4.00
C ARG A 352 -35.61 10.53 3.19
N PHE A 353 -34.44 10.52 3.81
CA PHE A 353 -33.19 10.13 3.13
C PHE A 353 -33.23 8.70 2.61
N LEU A 354 -33.68 7.75 3.43
CA LEU A 354 -33.75 6.34 3.02
C LEU A 354 -34.78 6.12 1.92
N ASP A 355 -35.96 6.76 2.03
CA ASP A 355 -37.01 6.67 1.02
C ASP A 355 -36.54 7.27 -0.32
N SER A 356 -35.97 8.47 -0.31
CA SER A 356 -35.42 9.10 -1.52
C SER A 356 -34.23 8.33 -2.10
N LEU A 357 -33.41 7.68 -1.26
CA LEU A 357 -32.33 6.83 -1.73
C LEU A 357 -32.88 5.58 -2.42
N ALA A 358 -33.89 4.92 -1.84
CA ALA A 358 -34.54 3.76 -2.45
C ALA A 358 -35.16 4.12 -3.80
N GLU A 359 -35.86 5.25 -3.90
CA GLU A 359 -36.43 5.76 -5.16
C GLU A 359 -35.36 6.08 -6.22
N ALA A 360 -34.17 6.52 -5.80
CA ALA A 360 -33.07 6.84 -6.70
C ALA A 360 -32.22 5.63 -7.13
N THR A 361 -32.43 4.46 -6.52
CA THR A 361 -31.71 3.21 -6.83
C THR A 361 -32.59 2.19 -7.55
N PRO A 362 -32.02 1.33 -8.42
CA PRO A 362 -32.77 0.28 -9.08
C PRO A 362 -33.19 -0.84 -8.11
N ASP A 363 -34.27 -1.57 -8.46
CA ASP A 363 -34.90 -2.63 -7.65
C ASP A 363 -33.97 -3.81 -7.27
N ASN A 364 -32.79 -3.93 -7.88
CA ASN A 364 -31.79 -4.96 -7.56
C ASN A 364 -30.86 -4.56 -6.40
N ILE A 365 -31.07 -3.39 -5.78
CA ILE A 365 -30.36 -2.95 -4.57
C ILE A 365 -31.30 -3.05 -3.36
N ALA A 366 -30.98 -3.94 -2.42
CA ALA A 366 -31.78 -4.11 -1.21
C ALA A 366 -31.25 -3.21 -0.07
N ILE A 367 -32.06 -2.22 0.35
CA ILE A 367 -31.71 -1.30 1.44
C ILE A 367 -32.44 -1.72 2.73
N VAL A 368 -31.67 -2.03 3.77
CA VAL A 368 -32.17 -2.48 5.08
C VAL A 368 -32.03 -1.36 6.11
N LYS A 369 -33.13 -1.07 6.81
CA LYS A 369 -33.26 -0.11 7.90
C LYS A 369 -33.72 -0.82 9.19
N GLY A 370 -33.76 -0.10 10.31
CA GLY A 370 -34.20 -0.63 11.61
C GLY A 370 -33.11 -1.36 12.40
N ILE A 371 -31.84 -1.12 12.09
CA ILE A 371 -30.69 -1.63 12.83
C ILE A 371 -30.30 -0.61 13.91
N MET A 372 -30.09 -1.08 15.15
CA MET A 372 -29.61 -0.31 16.30
C MET A 372 -28.09 -0.56 16.46
N PRO A 373 -27.22 0.33 15.94
CA PRO A 373 -25.78 0.09 15.89
C PRO A 373 -25.16 -0.03 17.28
N TYR A 374 -25.75 0.62 18.29
CA TYR A 374 -25.25 0.67 19.65
C TYR A 374 -25.72 -0.48 20.55
N SER A 375 -26.33 -1.53 19.98
CA SER A 375 -26.84 -2.70 20.71
C SER A 375 -26.35 -4.00 20.08
N VAL A 376 -25.72 -4.87 20.88
CA VAL A 376 -25.21 -6.18 20.41
C VAL A 376 -26.31 -7.22 20.18
N THR A 377 -27.55 -6.94 20.61
CA THR A 377 -28.72 -7.80 20.39
C THR A 377 -29.82 -7.14 19.56
N ASN A 378 -29.55 -5.97 18.96
CA ASN A 378 -30.55 -5.15 18.27
C ASN A 378 -31.84 -4.87 19.08
N LYS A 379 -31.76 -4.63 20.40
CA LYS A 379 -32.94 -4.40 21.28
C LYS A 379 -32.96 -2.97 21.82
N PRO A 380 -34.13 -2.30 21.90
CA PRO A 380 -34.26 -1.00 22.56
C PRO A 380 -33.90 -1.06 24.06
N LEU A 381 -33.58 0.10 24.63
CA LEU A 381 -33.23 0.22 26.07
C LEU A 381 -34.38 -0.15 27.00
N THR A 382 -35.63 -0.09 26.53
CA THR A 382 -36.86 -0.32 27.29
C THR A 382 -37.27 -1.80 27.40
N GLN A 383 -36.64 -2.71 26.65
CA GLN A 383 -37.12 -4.10 26.51
C GLN A 383 -36.14 -5.14 27.09
N ASN A 384 -36.62 -5.94 28.06
CA ASN A 384 -35.95 -7.15 28.58
C ASN A 384 -34.48 -6.96 29.02
N ARG A 385 -34.19 -5.88 29.77
CA ARG A 385 -32.85 -5.56 30.33
C ARG A 385 -32.92 -5.37 31.85
N PRO A 386 -31.82 -5.62 32.60
CA PRO A 386 -31.71 -5.16 33.99
C PRO A 386 -31.93 -3.64 34.04
N LEU A 387 -32.78 -3.15 34.97
CA LEU A 387 -33.17 -1.74 35.07
C LEU A 387 -34.04 -1.18 33.92
N SER A 388 -34.66 -2.03 33.09
CA SER A 388 -35.58 -1.57 32.02
C SER A 388 -36.67 -0.63 32.51
N PHE A 389 -37.14 -0.77 33.76
CA PHE A 389 -38.13 0.12 34.36
C PHE A 389 -37.66 1.59 34.44
N LEU A 390 -36.37 1.84 34.71
CA LEU A 390 -35.82 3.21 34.72
C LEU A 390 -35.81 3.80 33.32
N TRP A 391 -35.47 2.98 32.33
CA TRP A 391 -35.47 3.38 30.92
C TRP A 391 -36.87 3.60 30.38
N SER A 392 -37.87 2.81 30.79
CA SER A 392 -39.28 3.04 30.44
C SER A 392 -39.81 4.36 31.01
N ILE A 393 -39.38 4.75 32.22
CA ILE A 393 -39.72 6.06 32.80
C ILE A 393 -39.06 7.18 31.99
N VAL A 394 -37.77 7.05 31.67
CA VAL A 394 -37.02 8.00 30.83
C VAL A 394 -37.65 8.15 29.44
N ASP A 395 -37.98 7.04 28.78
CA ASP A 395 -38.59 7.00 27.46
C ASP A 395 -39.99 7.64 27.47
N SER A 396 -40.81 7.34 28.49
CA SER A 396 -42.14 7.97 28.66
C SER A 396 -42.10 9.50 28.84
N LEU A 397 -40.99 10.02 29.39
CA LEU A 397 -40.77 11.46 29.61
C LEU A 397 -40.21 12.16 28.37
N VAL A 398 -39.46 11.44 27.52
CA VAL A 398 -38.91 11.93 26.24
C VAL A 398 -39.97 11.92 25.15
N VAL A 399 -40.77 10.84 25.04
CA VAL A 399 -41.87 10.74 24.07
C VAL A 399 -42.93 11.83 24.30
N LYS A 400 -43.22 12.18 25.55
CA LYS A 400 -44.18 13.24 25.90
C LYS A 400 -43.63 14.66 25.70
N ASN A 401 -42.31 14.85 25.75
CA ASN A 401 -41.67 16.15 25.52
C ASN A 401 -40.28 15.94 24.90
N PRO A 402 -40.16 15.98 23.56
CA PRO A 402 -38.89 15.77 22.87
C PRO A 402 -37.77 16.78 23.25
N ALA A 403 -38.13 17.93 23.83
CA ALA A 403 -37.19 18.95 24.32
C ALA A 403 -36.72 18.70 25.77
N ASN A 404 -37.10 17.58 26.39
CA ASN A 404 -36.75 17.26 27.77
C ASN A 404 -35.24 16.96 27.90
N PRO A 405 -34.51 17.61 28.86
CA PRO A 405 -33.08 17.39 29.05
C PRO A 405 -32.69 15.93 29.37
N ILE A 406 -33.64 15.08 29.74
CA ILE A 406 -33.43 13.63 29.93
C ILE A 406 -33.02 12.91 28.63
N GLY A 407 -33.40 13.40 27.44
CA GLY A 407 -32.93 12.85 26.15
C GLY A 407 -31.41 12.91 25.97
N PHE A 408 -30.74 13.83 26.68
CA PHE A 408 -29.27 13.91 26.73
C PHE A 408 -28.62 12.63 27.28
N VAL A 409 -29.31 11.89 28.15
CA VAL A 409 -28.78 10.67 28.77
C VAL A 409 -28.62 9.54 27.74
N ILE A 410 -29.56 9.40 26.80
CA ILE A 410 -29.48 8.41 25.71
C ILE A 410 -28.32 8.76 24.78
N ASN A 411 -28.23 10.03 24.38
CA ASN A 411 -27.13 10.53 23.55
C ASN A 411 -25.77 10.32 24.21
N ALA A 412 -25.66 10.62 25.51
CA ALA A 412 -24.44 10.39 26.27
C ALA A 412 -24.05 8.90 26.28
N ARG A 413 -25.00 7.98 26.51
CA ARG A 413 -24.73 6.53 26.45
C ARG A 413 -24.29 6.08 25.06
N ASN A 414 -24.90 6.59 24.00
CA ASN A 414 -24.53 6.22 22.63
C ASN A 414 -23.16 6.79 22.24
N VAL A 415 -22.79 7.99 22.68
CA VAL A 415 -21.42 8.54 22.57
C VAL A 415 -20.41 7.63 23.27
N VAL A 416 -20.74 7.13 24.46
CA VAL A 416 -19.89 6.15 25.15
C VAL A 416 -19.78 4.86 24.36
N SER A 417 -20.87 4.40 23.72
CA SER A 417 -20.86 3.20 22.87
C SER A 417 -19.94 3.37 21.65
N VAL A 418 -19.87 4.57 21.07
CA VAL A 418 -18.87 4.94 20.05
C VAL A 418 -17.44 4.83 20.62
N ALA A 419 -17.21 5.37 21.82
CA ALA A 419 -15.92 5.26 22.50
C ALA A 419 -15.55 3.80 22.83
N VAL A 420 -16.52 2.97 23.20
CA VAL A 420 -16.39 1.52 23.41
C VAL A 420 -15.97 0.82 22.12
N SER A 421 -16.66 1.10 21.01
CA SER A 421 -16.32 0.56 19.68
C SER A 421 -14.90 0.92 19.25
N ALA A 422 -14.44 2.14 19.59
CA ALA A 422 -13.11 2.65 19.28
C ALA A 422 -12.00 2.17 20.23
N ASP A 423 -12.34 1.77 21.46
CA ASP A 423 -11.37 1.31 22.46
C ASP A 423 -10.85 -0.10 22.09
N PRO A 424 -9.53 -0.33 22.00
CA PRO A 424 -8.98 -1.65 21.67
C PRO A 424 -9.34 -2.76 22.67
N ARG A 425 -9.67 -2.41 23.92
CA ARG A 425 -10.05 -3.37 24.97
C ARG A 425 -11.48 -3.85 24.80
N TYR A 426 -12.42 -2.93 24.60
CA TYR A 426 -13.87 -3.24 24.55
C TYR A 426 -14.40 -3.39 23.12
N GLY A 427 -13.81 -2.68 22.17
CA GLY A 427 -14.26 -2.55 20.79
C GLY A 427 -14.42 -3.87 20.07
N PRO A 428 -13.43 -4.79 20.09
CA PRO A 428 -13.57 -6.09 19.44
C PRO A 428 -14.86 -6.83 19.81
N LEU A 429 -15.25 -6.81 21.09
CA LEU A 429 -16.46 -7.47 21.59
C LEU A 429 -17.74 -6.78 21.11
N GLN A 430 -17.82 -5.45 21.24
CA GLN A 430 -18.94 -4.65 20.76
C GLN A 430 -19.13 -4.79 19.24
N ASN A 431 -18.03 -4.66 18.50
CA ASN A 431 -18.01 -4.65 17.05
C ASN A 431 -18.37 -6.03 16.47
N GLN A 432 -17.94 -7.11 17.12
CA GLN A 432 -18.37 -8.46 16.76
C GLN A 432 -19.85 -8.69 17.04
N GLY A 433 -20.38 -8.20 18.17
CA GLY A 433 -21.82 -8.25 18.46
C GLY A 433 -22.65 -7.53 17.39
N LEU A 434 -22.24 -6.32 17.00
CA LEU A 434 -22.89 -5.60 15.89
C LEU A 434 -22.77 -6.35 14.56
N ALA A 435 -21.59 -6.91 14.25
CA ALA A 435 -21.41 -7.69 13.03
C ALA A 435 -22.32 -8.93 12.98
N GLN A 436 -22.59 -9.57 14.13
CA GLN A 436 -23.54 -10.67 14.22
C GLN A 436 -24.98 -10.22 13.93
N VAL A 437 -25.38 -9.04 14.41
CA VAL A 437 -26.69 -8.44 14.09
C VAL A 437 -26.79 -8.19 12.58
N LEU A 438 -25.78 -7.55 11.98
CA LEU A 438 -25.74 -7.28 10.54
C LEU A 438 -25.77 -8.57 9.72
N TYR A 439 -24.98 -9.57 10.11
CA TYR A 439 -24.98 -10.88 9.47
C TYR A 439 -26.37 -11.54 9.51
N ASN A 440 -26.99 -11.63 10.69
CA ASN A 440 -28.31 -12.24 10.85
C ASN A 440 -29.40 -11.48 10.07
N SER A 441 -29.28 -10.15 9.97
CA SER A 441 -30.16 -9.32 9.15
C SER A 441 -30.00 -9.62 7.65
N LEU A 442 -28.75 -9.66 7.14
CA LEU A 442 -28.47 -10.03 5.74
C LEU A 442 -29.04 -11.41 5.38
N ILE A 443 -28.87 -12.40 6.27
CA ILE A 443 -29.42 -13.75 6.06
C ILE A 443 -30.94 -13.75 6.07
N SER A 444 -31.58 -12.97 6.94
CA SER A 444 -33.04 -12.81 6.96
C SER A 444 -33.59 -12.23 5.65
N TYR A 445 -32.79 -11.42 4.94
CA TYR A 445 -33.13 -10.81 3.65
C TYR A 445 -32.52 -11.54 2.44
N GLY A 446 -32.16 -12.82 2.60
CA GLY A 446 -31.83 -13.71 1.48
C GLY A 446 -30.42 -13.57 0.93
N TYR A 447 -29.48 -12.94 1.66
CA TYR A 447 -28.10 -12.83 1.21
C TYR A 447 -27.47 -14.21 0.94
N PRO A 448 -27.02 -14.51 -0.30
CA PRO A 448 -26.48 -15.81 -0.63
C PRO A 448 -25.02 -15.92 -0.15
N LEU A 449 -24.77 -16.83 0.80
CA LEU A 449 -23.43 -17.05 1.37
C LEU A 449 -22.43 -17.48 0.28
N GLY A 450 -21.26 -16.83 0.26
CA GLY A 450 -20.19 -17.12 -0.71
C GLY A 450 -20.42 -16.55 -2.12
N SER A 451 -21.53 -15.84 -2.36
CA SER A 451 -21.86 -15.26 -3.68
C SER A 451 -20.96 -14.12 -4.14
N GLN A 452 -20.14 -13.55 -3.25
CA GLN A 452 -19.36 -12.32 -3.48
C GLN A 452 -20.22 -11.09 -3.80
N VAL A 453 -21.54 -11.15 -3.60
CA VAL A 453 -22.43 -9.98 -3.75
C VAL A 453 -21.98 -8.87 -2.79
N PRO A 454 -21.73 -7.65 -3.28
CA PRO A 454 -21.21 -6.56 -2.46
C PRO A 454 -22.22 -6.11 -1.39
N VAL A 455 -21.67 -5.69 -0.25
CA VAL A 455 -22.43 -5.08 0.86
C VAL A 455 -21.91 -3.67 1.12
N THR A 456 -22.79 -2.68 1.23
CA THR A 456 -22.43 -1.32 1.66
C THR A 456 -23.01 -1.02 3.03
N LEU A 457 -22.17 -0.59 3.97
CA LEU A 457 -22.63 -0.05 5.25
C LEU A 457 -22.71 1.47 5.15
N ILE A 458 -23.89 2.05 5.33
CA ILE A 458 -24.09 3.51 5.41
C ILE A 458 -24.14 3.90 6.89
N GLY A 459 -23.16 4.66 7.36
CA GLY A 459 -23.07 5.09 8.75
C GLY A 459 -23.19 6.61 8.90
N TYR A 460 -24.19 7.08 9.64
CA TYR A 460 -24.38 8.49 9.97
C TYR A 460 -23.80 8.85 11.34
N SER A 461 -23.01 9.93 11.44
CA SER A 461 -22.44 10.41 12.72
C SER A 461 -21.71 9.28 13.49
N GLY A 462 -22.12 8.94 14.71
CA GLY A 462 -21.58 7.81 15.48
C GLY A 462 -21.68 6.45 14.76
N GLY A 463 -22.69 6.27 13.89
CA GLY A 463 -22.89 5.10 13.05
C GLY A 463 -21.70 4.84 12.11
N GLY A 464 -20.95 5.88 11.72
CA GLY A 464 -19.71 5.72 10.95
C GLY A 464 -18.64 4.88 11.67
N GLN A 465 -18.41 5.12 12.96
CA GLN A 465 -17.50 4.30 13.78
C GLN A 465 -18.03 2.88 13.94
N MET A 466 -19.35 2.73 14.11
CA MET A 466 -19.97 1.42 14.29
C MET A 466 -19.85 0.56 13.01
N SER A 467 -20.07 1.17 11.82
CA SER A 467 -19.80 0.54 10.52
C SER A 467 -18.36 0.07 10.44
N MET A 468 -17.39 0.98 10.66
CA MET A 468 -15.96 0.67 10.58
C MET A 468 -15.52 -0.40 11.59
N GLY A 469 -16.13 -0.42 12.78
CA GLY A 469 -15.94 -1.46 13.78
C GLY A 469 -16.37 -2.84 13.27
N ALA A 470 -17.59 -2.94 12.72
CA ALA A 470 -18.21 -4.20 12.34
C ALA A 470 -17.60 -4.84 11.08
N VAL A 471 -17.08 -4.04 10.13
CA VAL A 471 -16.55 -4.52 8.84
C VAL A 471 -15.58 -5.69 8.99
N THR A 472 -14.67 -5.64 9.97
CA THR A 472 -13.64 -6.65 10.18
C THR A 472 -14.23 -8.05 10.40
N PHE A 473 -15.27 -8.12 11.23
CA PHE A 473 -15.92 -9.38 11.59
C PHE A 473 -16.94 -9.82 10.53
N LEU A 474 -17.67 -8.87 9.96
CA LEU A 474 -18.67 -9.15 8.93
C LEU A 474 -18.01 -9.71 7.66
N LYS A 475 -16.97 -9.03 7.14
CA LYS A 475 -16.24 -9.45 5.92
C LYS A 475 -15.68 -10.86 6.06
N ARG A 476 -15.13 -11.20 7.24
CA ARG A 476 -14.59 -12.53 7.52
C ARG A 476 -15.66 -13.63 7.44
N THR A 477 -16.90 -13.30 7.82
CA THR A 477 -18.00 -14.26 7.88
C THR A 477 -18.65 -14.46 6.52
N ILE A 478 -18.96 -13.37 5.79
CA ILE A 478 -19.63 -13.46 4.48
C ILE A 478 -18.65 -13.68 3.31
N LYS A 479 -17.36 -13.39 3.51
CA LYS A 479 -16.28 -13.45 2.52
C LYS A 479 -16.58 -12.68 1.23
N ALA A 480 -17.22 -11.51 1.34
CA ALA A 480 -17.61 -10.68 0.20
C ALA A 480 -17.08 -9.24 0.31
N PRO A 481 -17.06 -8.47 -0.78
CA PRO A 481 -16.64 -7.06 -0.78
C PRO A 481 -17.56 -6.23 0.14
N ILE A 482 -16.97 -5.45 1.05
CA ILE A 482 -17.71 -4.52 1.91
C ILE A 482 -17.19 -3.09 1.73
N ASN A 483 -18.07 -2.19 1.30
CA ASN A 483 -17.82 -0.75 1.25
C ASN A 483 -18.45 -0.05 2.46
N VAL A 484 -17.90 1.10 2.86
CA VAL A 484 -18.50 1.97 3.87
C VAL A 484 -18.72 3.35 3.29
N ILE A 485 -19.95 3.85 3.39
CA ILE A 485 -20.29 5.25 3.13
C ILE A 485 -20.55 5.89 4.49
N SER A 486 -19.68 6.80 4.90
CA SER A 486 -19.78 7.53 6.14
C SER A 486 -20.30 8.94 5.87
N ILE A 487 -21.48 9.26 6.41
CA ILE A 487 -22.11 10.58 6.31
C ILE A 487 -21.86 11.31 7.63
N ALA A 488 -21.09 12.39 7.61
CA ALA A 488 -20.72 13.17 8.81
C ALA A 488 -20.15 12.29 9.95
N GLY A 489 -19.46 11.19 9.62
CA GLY A 489 -19.17 10.14 10.60
C GLY A 489 -18.02 10.44 11.54
N VAL A 490 -18.17 10.11 12.83
CA VAL A 490 -17.10 10.26 13.82
C VAL A 490 -16.31 8.96 13.91
N ILE A 491 -15.23 8.82 13.15
CA ILE A 491 -14.44 7.58 13.05
C ILE A 491 -13.12 7.70 13.82
N SER A 492 -12.71 6.65 14.53
CA SER A 492 -11.45 6.59 15.30
C SER A 492 -10.20 6.33 14.46
N GLY A 493 -10.37 5.68 13.31
CA GLY A 493 -9.30 5.31 12.40
C GLY A 493 -8.53 4.04 12.78
N ASN A 494 -8.79 3.47 13.95
CA ASN A 494 -8.15 2.24 14.41
C ASN A 494 -8.94 0.96 14.03
N THR A 495 -10.13 1.12 13.48
CA THR A 495 -11.06 0.02 13.18
C THR A 495 -11.37 -0.06 11.68
N GLY A 496 -11.26 -1.25 11.10
CA GLY A 496 -11.76 -1.58 9.75
C GLY A 496 -11.13 -0.88 8.54
N ALA A 497 -10.35 0.20 8.71
CA ALA A 497 -9.87 1.06 7.62
C ALA A 497 -9.04 0.32 6.56
N MET A 498 -8.30 -0.71 6.96
CA MET A 498 -7.52 -1.54 6.04
C MET A 498 -8.30 -2.73 5.47
N VAL A 499 -9.42 -3.10 6.11
CA VAL A 499 -10.22 -4.30 5.79
C VAL A 499 -11.36 -3.96 4.82
N THR A 500 -11.95 -2.77 4.94
CA THR A 500 -12.95 -2.26 3.99
C THR A 500 -12.35 -2.21 2.58
N GLU A 501 -13.19 -2.44 1.57
CA GLU A 501 -12.82 -2.23 0.17
C GLU A 501 -12.52 -0.76 -0.05
N HIS A 502 -13.48 0.10 0.32
CA HIS A 502 -13.34 1.53 0.32
C HIS A 502 -14.13 2.19 1.45
N LEU A 503 -13.67 3.35 1.91
CA LEU A 503 -14.40 4.26 2.79
C LEU A 503 -14.66 5.57 2.05
N TYR A 504 -15.91 5.84 1.70
CA TYR A 504 -16.35 7.14 1.21
C TYR A 504 -16.80 7.98 2.40
N HIS A 505 -16.04 9.01 2.75
CA HIS A 505 -16.28 9.83 3.93
C HIS A 505 -16.77 11.22 3.52
N LEU A 506 -18.08 11.43 3.63
CA LEU A 506 -18.79 12.65 3.24
C LEU A 506 -18.85 13.60 4.44
N VAL A 507 -18.26 14.79 4.33
CA VAL A 507 -18.14 15.75 5.43
C VAL A 507 -18.43 17.16 4.95
N GLY A 508 -19.22 17.91 5.73
CA GLY A 508 -19.47 19.33 5.49
C GLY A 508 -18.40 20.22 6.15
N GLU A 509 -18.10 21.36 5.53
CA GLU A 509 -17.10 22.32 6.02
C GLU A 509 -17.48 22.94 7.37
N LYS A 510 -18.79 23.04 7.66
CA LYS A 510 -19.35 23.55 8.92
C LYS A 510 -19.63 22.44 9.93
N ASP A 511 -19.28 21.19 9.64
CA ASP A 511 -19.37 20.11 10.61
C ASP A 511 -18.23 20.23 11.64
N GLY A 512 -18.58 20.72 12.84
CA GLY A 512 -17.66 20.80 13.97
C GLY A 512 -17.48 19.48 14.71
N VAL A 513 -18.43 18.55 14.60
CA VAL A 513 -18.44 17.30 15.39
C VAL A 513 -17.49 16.27 14.79
N GLU A 514 -17.47 16.11 13.47
CA GLU A 514 -16.51 15.25 12.78
C GLU A 514 -15.05 15.67 13.09
N LYS A 515 -14.78 16.99 13.04
CA LYS A 515 -13.45 17.56 13.31
C LYS A 515 -12.96 17.25 14.73
N VAL A 516 -13.84 17.28 15.72
CA VAL A 516 -13.51 16.89 17.10
C VAL A 516 -13.08 15.43 17.15
N GLY A 517 -13.74 14.54 16.39
CA GLY A 517 -13.32 13.15 16.23
C GLY A 517 -11.86 13.04 15.74
N ALA A 518 -11.52 13.69 14.64
CA ALA A 518 -10.15 13.65 14.09
C ALA A 518 -9.08 14.16 15.09
N ILE A 519 -9.43 15.10 15.98
CA ILE A 519 -8.56 15.62 17.05
C ILE A 519 -8.44 14.62 18.22
N MET A 520 -9.55 14.02 18.66
CA MET A 520 -9.57 13.14 19.83
C MET A 520 -8.89 11.77 19.60
N PHE A 521 -8.74 11.35 18.34
CA PHE A 521 -8.17 10.05 17.98
C PHE A 521 -6.74 10.18 17.42
N PRO A 522 -5.68 9.88 18.20
CA PRO A 522 -4.28 9.97 17.74
C PRO A 522 -3.97 9.11 16.52
N GLY A 523 -4.76 8.05 16.28
CA GLY A 523 -4.68 7.24 15.06
C GLY A 523 -4.96 8.04 13.79
N ARG A 524 -5.73 9.13 13.86
CA ARG A 524 -6.04 10.00 12.71
C ARG A 524 -5.03 11.13 12.51
N TRP A 525 -4.11 11.34 13.45
CA TRP A 525 -3.17 12.45 13.38
C TRP A 525 -2.11 12.21 12.30
N PRO A 526 -1.71 13.23 11.51
CA PRO A 526 -0.70 13.08 10.46
C PRO A 526 0.65 12.53 10.95
N ILE A 527 1.03 12.82 12.20
CA ILE A 527 2.28 12.34 12.80
C ILE A 527 2.28 10.84 13.10
N SER A 528 1.09 10.22 13.22
CA SER A 528 0.94 8.78 13.42
C SER A 528 1.04 8.04 12.09
N LEU A 529 2.18 8.19 11.41
CA LEU A 529 2.40 7.68 10.04
C LEU A 529 2.06 6.20 9.89
N LEU A 530 2.22 5.42 10.97
CA LEU A 530 2.02 3.96 11.01
C LEU A 530 0.61 3.53 11.44
N SER A 531 -0.31 4.45 11.66
CA SER A 531 -1.69 4.08 11.99
C SER A 531 -2.39 3.45 10.78
N ASN A 532 -3.30 2.50 11.04
CA ASN A 532 -4.12 1.87 9.99
C ASN A 532 -4.89 2.91 9.17
N TRP A 533 -5.34 4.00 9.79
CA TRP A 533 -5.99 5.12 9.10
C TRP A 533 -5.08 5.82 8.10
N ASN A 534 -3.91 6.29 8.54
CA ASN A 534 -2.99 7.00 7.65
C ASN A 534 -2.42 6.06 6.58
N TYR A 535 -2.33 4.77 6.89
CA TYR A 535 -1.97 3.73 5.94
C TYR A 535 -3.04 3.55 4.86
N ALA A 536 -4.31 3.39 5.24
CA ALA A 536 -5.44 3.29 4.33
C ALA A 536 -5.57 4.55 3.46
N LYS A 537 -5.38 5.74 4.05
CA LYS A 537 -5.37 7.02 3.34
C LYS A 537 -4.28 7.08 2.27
N ARG A 538 -3.03 6.71 2.59
CA ARG A 538 -1.93 6.67 1.60
C ARG A 538 -2.16 5.64 0.51
N ARG A 539 -2.86 4.54 0.83
CA ARG A 539 -3.28 3.51 -0.11
C ARG A 539 -4.58 3.85 -0.85
N GLY A 540 -5.07 5.08 -0.81
CA GLY A 540 -6.27 5.48 -1.56
C GLY A 540 -7.56 4.73 -1.17
N LYS A 541 -7.60 4.00 -0.06
CA LYS A 541 -8.80 3.28 0.43
C LYS A 541 -9.84 4.20 1.07
N ILE A 542 -9.57 5.50 1.13
CA ILE A 542 -10.44 6.51 1.76
C ILE A 542 -10.59 7.69 0.81
N SER A 543 -11.82 7.96 0.36
CA SER A 543 -12.18 9.18 -0.35
C SER A 543 -12.83 10.17 0.62
N PHE A 544 -12.25 11.36 0.75
CA PHE A 544 -12.87 12.46 1.49
C PHE A 544 -13.69 13.29 0.52
N ILE A 545 -15.01 13.34 0.73
CA ILE A 545 -15.96 14.01 -0.16
C ILE A 545 -16.52 15.21 0.58
N SER A 546 -16.29 16.42 0.05
CA SER A 546 -16.85 17.63 0.63
C SER A 546 -18.33 17.74 0.31
N LEU A 547 -19.15 18.02 1.32
CA LEU A 547 -20.55 18.43 1.15
C LEU A 547 -20.70 19.96 1.03
N GLY A 548 -19.59 20.72 1.03
CA GLY A 548 -19.62 22.19 1.01
C GLY A 548 -20.08 22.77 2.35
N PRO A 549 -20.96 23.78 2.42
CA PRO A 549 -21.27 24.53 3.63
C PRO A 549 -22.18 23.80 4.65
N VAL A 550 -22.34 22.47 4.50
CA VAL A 550 -23.20 21.62 5.32
C VAL A 550 -22.65 21.49 6.75
N GLY A 551 -23.56 21.49 7.74
CA GLY A 551 -23.30 21.29 9.16
C GLY A 551 -23.47 19.82 9.59
N HIS A 552 -23.57 19.55 10.89
CA HIS A 552 -23.63 18.16 11.40
C HIS A 552 -25.06 17.59 11.48
N ASN A 553 -26.02 18.30 12.09
CA ASN A 553 -27.37 17.82 12.41
C ASN A 553 -28.45 18.82 11.98
N THR A 554 -29.72 18.42 12.06
CA THR A 554 -30.93 19.25 11.84
C THR A 554 -31.05 19.74 10.38
N MET A 555 -31.86 20.77 10.14
CA MET A 555 -32.06 21.38 8.81
C MET A 555 -30.76 21.84 8.12
N SER A 556 -29.68 22.04 8.87
CA SER A 556 -28.36 22.41 8.34
C SER A 556 -27.42 21.23 8.10
N GLY A 557 -27.81 20.00 8.47
CA GLY A 557 -27.02 18.77 8.32
C GLY A 557 -27.18 18.09 6.94
N PRO A 558 -26.51 16.96 6.70
CA PRO A 558 -26.49 16.28 5.40
C PRO A 558 -27.87 15.81 4.89
N MET A 559 -28.81 15.57 5.80
CA MET A 559 -30.18 15.14 5.49
C MET A 559 -31.18 16.30 5.63
N GLY A 560 -30.68 17.54 5.71
CA GLY A 560 -31.48 18.75 5.91
C GLY A 560 -32.03 19.36 4.61
N ASP A 561 -33.03 20.21 4.76
CA ASP A 561 -33.74 20.85 3.64
C ASP A 561 -33.12 22.22 3.21
N HIS A 562 -32.03 22.65 3.85
CA HIS A 562 -31.33 23.86 3.44
C HIS A 562 -30.81 23.74 2.01
N LYS A 563 -30.80 24.86 1.27
CA LYS A 563 -30.39 24.88 -0.13
C LYS A 563 -28.92 25.29 -0.29
N LEU A 564 -28.26 24.64 -1.24
CA LEU A 564 -26.97 25.04 -1.77
C LEU A 564 -27.13 26.22 -2.74
N PRO A 565 -26.03 26.92 -3.11
CA PRO A 565 -26.05 27.97 -4.12
C PRO A 565 -26.62 27.55 -5.48
N ASN A 566 -26.56 26.25 -5.81
CA ASN A 566 -27.11 25.69 -7.05
C ASN A 566 -28.62 25.36 -6.97
N GLY A 567 -29.29 25.68 -5.85
CA GLY A 567 -30.73 25.50 -5.65
C GLY A 567 -31.18 24.12 -5.15
N LYS A 568 -30.30 23.10 -5.17
CA LYS A 568 -30.57 21.76 -4.61
C LYS A 568 -30.57 21.80 -3.09
N THR A 569 -31.37 20.95 -2.44
CA THR A 569 -31.31 20.78 -0.98
C THR A 569 -30.08 19.97 -0.56
N TYR A 570 -29.69 20.05 0.72
CA TYR A 570 -28.60 19.21 1.26
C TYR A 570 -28.97 17.72 1.19
N LEU A 571 -30.24 17.39 1.41
CA LEU A 571 -30.78 16.05 1.18
C LEU A 571 -30.58 15.59 -0.26
N ASP A 572 -31.00 16.37 -1.26
CA ASP A 572 -30.85 16.01 -2.68
C ASP A 572 -29.38 15.79 -3.05
N GLN A 573 -28.48 16.64 -2.53
CA GLN A 573 -27.04 16.48 -2.74
C GLN A 573 -26.53 15.17 -2.15
N THR A 574 -26.89 14.87 -0.90
CA THR A 574 -26.45 13.65 -0.21
C THR A 574 -26.99 12.40 -0.89
N VAL A 575 -28.28 12.37 -1.28
CA VAL A 575 -28.88 11.27 -2.05
C VAL A 575 -28.13 11.08 -3.36
N ASN A 576 -27.95 12.14 -4.16
CA ASN A 576 -27.23 12.07 -5.43
C ASN A 576 -25.80 11.50 -5.28
N ILE A 577 -25.05 11.94 -4.27
CA ILE A 577 -23.68 11.45 -4.04
C ILE A 577 -23.71 9.97 -3.64
N VAL A 578 -24.59 9.58 -2.72
CA VAL A 578 -24.70 8.18 -2.25
C VAL A 578 -25.15 7.27 -3.40
N THR A 579 -26.15 7.67 -4.17
CA THR A 579 -26.61 6.94 -5.36
C THR A 579 -25.51 6.80 -6.39
N GLY A 580 -24.78 7.88 -6.71
CA GLY A 580 -23.66 7.81 -7.64
C GLY A 580 -22.54 6.88 -7.17
N ILE A 581 -22.30 6.78 -5.86
CA ILE A 581 -21.37 5.81 -5.27
C ILE A 581 -21.88 4.38 -5.39
N LEU A 582 -23.15 4.12 -5.07
CA LEU A 582 -23.73 2.78 -5.14
C LEU A 582 -23.81 2.24 -6.58
N LEU A 583 -24.05 3.13 -7.54
CA LEU A 583 -24.17 2.78 -8.97
C LEU A 583 -22.87 2.89 -9.75
N GLU A 584 -21.79 3.36 -9.12
CA GLU A 584 -20.53 3.75 -9.79
C GLU A 584 -20.75 4.74 -10.96
N ASN A 585 -21.76 5.59 -10.84
CA ASN A 585 -22.10 6.63 -11.82
C ASN A 585 -21.78 8.01 -11.24
N TRP A 586 -20.56 8.48 -11.53
CA TRP A 586 -20.02 9.73 -10.98
C TRP A 586 -20.75 10.98 -11.47
N GLU A 587 -21.40 10.95 -12.63
CA GLU A 587 -22.15 12.09 -13.16
C GLU A 587 -23.32 12.47 -12.25
N ILE A 588 -24.00 11.47 -11.67
CA ILE A 588 -25.14 11.68 -10.74
C ILE A 588 -24.70 12.50 -9.52
N THR A 589 -23.47 12.29 -9.05
CA THR A 589 -22.93 12.95 -7.86
C THR A 589 -22.81 14.47 -8.02
N GLY A 590 -22.69 14.97 -9.26
CA GLY A 590 -22.39 16.38 -9.55
C GLY A 590 -20.99 16.82 -9.09
N LEU A 591 -20.11 15.87 -8.77
CA LEU A 591 -18.72 16.09 -8.39
C LEU A 591 -17.78 15.69 -9.54
N ALA A 592 -16.55 16.21 -9.53
CA ALA A 592 -15.55 15.82 -10.52
C ALA A 592 -15.29 14.30 -10.44
N PRO A 593 -15.39 13.54 -11.56
CA PRO A 593 -15.14 12.10 -11.57
C PRO A 593 -13.77 11.71 -10.99
N GLU A 594 -12.77 12.59 -11.10
CA GLU A 594 -11.41 12.41 -10.58
C GLU A 594 -11.32 12.26 -9.06
N ILE A 595 -12.36 12.66 -8.32
CA ILE A 595 -12.50 12.39 -6.88
C ILE A 595 -12.63 10.88 -6.60
N PHE A 596 -13.15 10.13 -7.59
CA PHE A 596 -13.47 8.72 -7.50
C PHE A 596 -12.53 7.86 -8.35
N LYS A 597 -12.22 8.30 -9.58
CA LYS A 597 -11.31 7.60 -10.51
C LYS A 597 -10.59 8.61 -11.41
N LYS A 598 -9.26 8.56 -11.41
CA LYS A 598 -8.46 9.33 -12.38
C LYS A 598 -8.50 8.65 -13.75
N PRO A 599 -8.65 9.38 -14.86
CA PRO A 599 -8.49 8.80 -16.18
C PRO A 599 -7.03 8.35 -16.38
N SER A 600 -6.87 7.26 -17.12
CA SER A 600 -5.57 6.84 -17.63
C SER A 600 -5.17 7.70 -18.84
N ASN A 601 -3.87 7.85 -19.08
CA ASN A 601 -3.37 8.50 -20.30
C ASN A 601 -3.76 7.69 -21.53
N TYR A 602 -3.76 6.36 -21.45
CA TYR A 602 -4.28 5.49 -22.51
C TYR A 602 -5.72 5.82 -22.90
N GLU A 603 -6.66 5.91 -21.95
CA GLU A 603 -8.06 6.26 -22.22
C GLU A 603 -8.18 7.62 -22.91
N ILE A 604 -7.37 8.61 -22.48
CA ILE A 604 -7.31 9.94 -23.09
C ILE A 604 -6.80 9.86 -24.52
N TYR A 605 -5.67 9.19 -24.76
CA TYR A 605 -5.03 9.11 -26.07
C TYR A 605 -5.90 8.37 -27.09
N LYS A 606 -6.66 7.35 -26.65
CA LYS A 606 -7.57 6.58 -27.52
C LYS A 606 -8.77 7.38 -28.04
N GLN A 607 -9.03 8.58 -27.51
CA GLN A 607 -10.06 9.48 -28.03
C GLN A 607 -9.71 10.00 -29.44
N ALA A 608 -8.42 10.05 -29.79
CA ALA A 608 -8.01 10.42 -31.15
C ALA A 608 -8.24 9.26 -32.14
N ALA A 609 -8.83 9.57 -33.29
CA ALA A 609 -9.14 8.60 -34.33
C ALA A 609 -7.90 7.82 -34.82
N PHE A 610 -6.76 8.50 -34.99
CA PHE A 610 -5.52 7.86 -35.47
C PHE A 610 -4.88 6.88 -34.46
N ASN A 611 -5.37 6.84 -33.21
CA ASN A 611 -4.96 5.82 -32.22
C ASN A 611 -5.92 4.61 -32.19
N GLN A 612 -6.96 4.60 -33.03
CA GLN A 612 -7.91 3.51 -33.15
C GLN A 612 -7.53 2.60 -34.32
N VAL A 613 -7.69 1.27 -34.14
CA VAL A 613 -7.30 0.28 -35.14
C VAL A 613 -8.10 0.45 -36.44
N ASP A 614 -9.41 0.70 -36.31
CA ASP A 614 -10.35 0.78 -37.44
C ASP A 614 -10.17 2.04 -38.30
N TYR A 615 -9.33 3.00 -37.86
CA TYR A 615 -8.94 4.15 -38.67
C TYR A 615 -8.09 3.77 -39.89
N TYR A 616 -7.48 2.58 -39.86
CA TYR A 616 -6.55 2.11 -40.87
C TYR A 616 -7.07 0.86 -41.59
N PRO A 617 -7.29 0.93 -42.91
CA PRO A 617 -7.64 -0.24 -43.71
C PRO A 617 -6.67 -1.40 -43.48
N VAL A 618 -7.18 -2.63 -43.43
CA VAL A 618 -6.33 -3.82 -43.31
C VAL A 618 -5.49 -4.01 -44.57
N GLN A 619 -6.12 -3.90 -45.73
CA GLN A 619 -5.44 -3.93 -47.03
C GLN A 619 -4.76 -2.59 -47.29
N GLN A 620 -3.45 -2.63 -47.53
CA GLN A 620 -2.61 -1.45 -47.72
C GLN A 620 -1.96 -1.51 -49.10
N THR A 621 -1.92 -0.38 -49.81
CA THR A 621 -1.23 -0.26 -51.11
C THR A 621 -0.25 0.91 -51.04
N LEU A 622 1.02 0.56 -50.92
CA LEU A 622 2.16 1.49 -50.81
C LEU A 622 3.16 1.19 -51.92
N ASP A 623 3.88 2.21 -52.37
CA ASP A 623 4.99 2.02 -53.29
C ASP A 623 6.15 1.32 -52.55
N PRO A 624 6.53 0.09 -52.94
CA PRO A 624 7.59 -0.64 -52.26
C PRO A 624 8.97 0.01 -52.40
N GLN A 625 9.15 0.98 -53.31
CA GLN A 625 10.38 1.77 -53.40
C GLN A 625 10.47 2.84 -52.31
N LEU A 626 9.32 3.33 -51.83
CA LEU A 626 9.23 4.40 -50.83
C LEU A 626 8.99 3.86 -49.42
N TYR A 627 8.24 2.76 -49.30
CA TYR A 627 7.84 2.18 -48.03
C TYR A 627 8.11 0.68 -47.96
N GLN A 628 8.54 0.22 -46.80
CA GLN A 628 8.80 -1.19 -46.52
C GLN A 628 8.02 -1.64 -45.27
N PRO A 629 7.49 -2.88 -45.24
CA PRO A 629 6.86 -3.42 -44.03
C PRO A 629 7.91 -3.58 -42.93
N VAL A 630 7.55 -3.29 -41.69
CA VAL A 630 8.49 -3.35 -40.55
C VAL A 630 9.06 -4.76 -40.35
N GLY A 631 8.28 -5.80 -40.66
CA GLY A 631 8.68 -7.20 -40.58
C GLY A 631 7.80 -8.11 -41.43
N THR A 632 8.02 -9.42 -41.33
CA THR A 632 7.33 -10.42 -42.16
C THR A 632 5.90 -10.65 -41.69
N TRP A 633 5.70 -11.02 -40.42
CA TRP A 633 4.40 -11.33 -39.85
C TRP A 633 3.96 -10.23 -38.89
N ILE A 634 3.08 -9.36 -39.37
CA ILE A 634 2.52 -8.25 -38.58
C ILE A 634 1.03 -8.48 -38.42
N GLY A 635 0.50 -8.24 -37.23
CA GLY A 635 -0.93 -8.36 -36.99
C GLY A 635 -1.37 -7.87 -35.63
N ARG A 636 -2.66 -7.99 -35.39
CA ARG A 636 -3.29 -7.58 -34.13
C ARG A 636 -3.58 -8.78 -33.25
N LEU A 637 -3.20 -8.70 -31.98
CA LEU A 637 -3.61 -9.67 -30.98
C LEU A 637 -5.04 -9.41 -30.53
N ILE A 638 -5.84 -10.48 -30.50
CA ILE A 638 -7.23 -10.48 -30.05
C ILE A 638 -7.38 -11.54 -28.96
N LEU A 639 -7.87 -11.14 -27.79
CA LEU A 639 -8.18 -12.06 -26.70
C LEU A 639 -9.43 -12.87 -27.07
N PRO A 640 -9.38 -14.22 -27.11
CA PRO A 640 -10.55 -15.03 -27.39
C PRO A 640 -11.61 -14.90 -26.30
N GLN A 641 -12.88 -15.11 -26.65
CA GLN A 641 -13.93 -15.22 -25.65
C GLN A 641 -13.67 -16.43 -24.74
N LYS A 642 -14.08 -16.35 -23.47
CA LYS A 642 -13.83 -17.41 -22.48
C LYS A 642 -14.36 -18.79 -22.93
N SER A 643 -15.43 -18.83 -23.71
CA SER A 643 -16.01 -20.04 -24.31
C SER A 643 -15.17 -20.65 -25.43
N GLU A 644 -14.41 -19.84 -26.18
CA GLU A 644 -13.59 -20.27 -27.32
C GLU A 644 -12.17 -20.68 -26.89
N ARG A 645 -11.75 -20.24 -25.71
CA ARG A 645 -10.40 -20.42 -25.15
C ARG A 645 -9.84 -21.85 -25.27
N GLN A 646 -10.65 -22.86 -24.97
CA GLN A 646 -10.22 -24.27 -25.04
C GLN A 646 -9.90 -24.75 -26.46
N GLN A 647 -10.54 -24.17 -27.47
CA GLN A 647 -10.31 -24.48 -28.89
C GLN A 647 -9.12 -23.67 -29.42
N VAL A 648 -9.03 -22.39 -29.07
CA VAL A 648 -7.96 -21.50 -29.54
C VAL A 648 -6.60 -21.92 -28.98
N LYS A 649 -6.51 -22.30 -27.70
CA LYS A 649 -5.26 -22.70 -27.01
C LYS A 649 -4.13 -21.67 -27.15
N GLY A 650 -4.45 -20.42 -26.88
CA GLY A 650 -3.59 -19.26 -27.09
C GLY A 650 -4.46 -18.04 -27.34
N VAL A 651 -4.08 -17.21 -28.30
CA VAL A 651 -4.82 -15.99 -28.67
C VAL A 651 -5.21 -16.00 -30.15
N LEU A 652 -6.05 -15.06 -30.56
CA LEU A 652 -6.37 -14.85 -31.97
C LEU A 652 -5.42 -13.79 -32.56
N PHE A 653 -5.08 -13.95 -33.84
CA PHE A 653 -4.19 -13.05 -34.56
C PHE A 653 -4.82 -12.65 -35.90
N GLU A 654 -5.08 -11.35 -36.06
CA GLU A 654 -5.55 -10.78 -37.33
C GLU A 654 -4.36 -10.37 -38.19
N ILE A 655 -4.19 -11.02 -39.34
CA ILE A 655 -3.00 -10.86 -40.18
C ILE A 655 -3.07 -9.53 -40.95
N TYR A 656 -2.10 -8.64 -40.75
CA TYR A 656 -1.96 -7.38 -41.49
C TYR A 656 -0.83 -7.40 -42.51
N HIS A 657 0.19 -8.22 -42.29
CA HIS A 657 1.25 -8.49 -43.26
C HIS A 657 1.79 -9.90 -43.03
N ALA A 658 2.19 -10.58 -44.10
CA ALA A 658 2.71 -11.96 -44.08
C ALA A 658 3.82 -12.14 -45.12
N ASP A 659 4.47 -13.30 -45.14
CA ASP A 659 5.43 -13.62 -46.21
C ASP A 659 4.75 -13.73 -47.60
N LYS A 660 5.56 -13.87 -48.66
CA LYS A 660 5.10 -13.93 -50.05
C LYS A 660 4.12 -15.08 -50.33
N ASN A 661 4.25 -16.22 -49.65
CA ASN A 661 3.39 -17.38 -49.85
C ASN A 661 2.02 -17.21 -49.17
N HIS A 662 1.94 -16.36 -48.15
CA HIS A 662 0.76 -16.15 -47.32
C HIS A 662 0.08 -14.78 -47.50
N GLN A 663 0.46 -13.99 -48.50
CA GLN A 663 -0.16 -12.67 -48.79
C GLN A 663 -1.70 -12.73 -48.94
N HIS A 664 -2.24 -13.81 -49.51
CA HIS A 664 -3.68 -14.02 -49.66
C HIS A 664 -4.43 -14.22 -48.34
N ARG A 665 -3.71 -14.34 -47.21
CA ARG A 665 -4.25 -14.50 -45.85
C ARG A 665 -4.39 -13.18 -45.10
N ILE A 666 -3.93 -12.06 -45.66
CA ILE A 666 -4.09 -10.73 -45.05
C ILE A 666 -5.59 -10.44 -44.82
N GLY A 667 -5.94 -10.04 -43.60
CA GLY A 667 -7.31 -9.82 -43.12
C GLY A 667 -7.98 -11.06 -42.52
N GLN A 668 -7.35 -12.23 -42.57
CA GLN A 668 -7.87 -13.42 -41.89
C GLN A 668 -7.49 -13.40 -40.40
N ILE A 669 -8.40 -13.92 -39.57
CA ILE A 669 -8.14 -14.20 -38.15
C ILE A 669 -7.76 -15.67 -38.01
N VAL A 670 -6.58 -15.90 -37.44
CA VAL A 670 -6.01 -17.24 -37.20
C VAL A 670 -5.74 -17.45 -35.71
N ASN A 671 -5.53 -18.70 -35.28
CA ASN A 671 -5.04 -18.96 -33.92
C ASN A 671 -3.54 -18.64 -33.86
N LEU A 672 -3.08 -18.07 -32.75
CA LEU A 672 -1.66 -17.88 -32.44
C LEU A 672 -1.33 -18.67 -31.17
N ARG A 673 -0.35 -19.56 -31.29
CA ARG A 673 0.00 -20.54 -30.26
C ARG A 673 1.51 -20.57 -30.02
N TRP A 674 1.89 -21.05 -28.84
CA TRP A 674 3.28 -21.40 -28.56
C TRP A 674 3.66 -22.70 -29.28
N ASP A 675 4.85 -22.75 -29.86
CA ASP A 675 5.45 -23.99 -30.34
C ASP A 675 5.97 -24.83 -29.15
N LEU A 676 5.07 -25.61 -28.55
CA LEU A 676 5.38 -26.45 -27.39
C LEU A 676 6.23 -27.69 -27.73
N GLN A 677 6.53 -27.94 -29.02
CA GLN A 677 7.46 -29.00 -29.40
C GLN A 677 8.90 -28.61 -29.04
N VAL A 678 9.18 -27.31 -28.92
CA VAL A 678 10.47 -26.79 -28.45
C VAL A 678 10.53 -26.86 -26.92
N PRO A 679 11.46 -27.64 -26.32
CA PRO A 679 11.49 -27.87 -24.88
C PRO A 679 11.68 -26.60 -24.04
N THR A 680 12.46 -25.63 -24.52
CA THR A 680 12.69 -24.35 -23.85
C THR A 680 11.42 -23.51 -23.78
N VAL A 681 10.66 -23.43 -24.89
CA VAL A 681 9.36 -22.74 -24.95
C VAL A 681 8.36 -23.37 -24.01
N ASN A 682 8.21 -24.71 -24.05
CA ASN A 682 7.30 -25.43 -23.15
C ASN A 682 7.63 -25.18 -21.68
N THR A 683 8.91 -25.23 -21.31
CA THR A 683 9.37 -24.95 -19.94
C THR A 683 9.07 -23.50 -19.52
N ARG A 684 9.35 -22.52 -20.39
CA ARG A 684 9.08 -21.09 -20.12
C ARG A 684 7.58 -20.86 -19.89
N VAL A 685 6.73 -21.37 -20.79
CA VAL A 685 5.27 -21.18 -20.72
C VAL A 685 4.73 -21.80 -19.44
N GLN A 686 5.07 -23.05 -19.14
CA GLN A 686 4.62 -23.73 -17.90
C GLN A 686 5.03 -22.98 -16.63
N LEU A 687 6.22 -22.35 -16.62
CA LEU A 687 6.75 -21.63 -15.46
C LEU A 687 5.92 -20.38 -15.09
N VAL A 688 5.30 -19.73 -16.07
CA VAL A 688 4.60 -18.45 -15.90
C VAL A 688 3.09 -18.53 -16.12
N THR A 689 2.57 -19.69 -16.54
CA THR A 689 1.13 -19.95 -16.55
C THR A 689 0.60 -20.00 -15.12
N GLN A 690 -0.31 -19.09 -14.77
CA GLN A 690 -0.85 -18.99 -13.41
C GLN A 690 -2.33 -18.62 -13.38
N ASP A 691 -2.99 -18.91 -12.27
CA ASP A 691 -4.35 -18.44 -12.01
C ASP A 691 -4.33 -16.96 -11.65
N LEU A 692 -5.26 -16.18 -12.21
CA LEU A 692 -5.32 -14.74 -12.01
C LEU A 692 -6.48 -14.36 -11.09
N ASN A 693 -6.16 -13.96 -9.87
CA ASN A 693 -7.10 -13.52 -8.85
C ASN A 693 -6.71 -12.15 -8.32
N PHE A 694 -7.52 -11.14 -8.65
CA PHE A 694 -7.26 -9.76 -8.25
C PHE A 694 -7.29 -9.61 -6.72
N ILE A 695 -6.23 -9.01 -6.18
CA ILE A 695 -6.18 -8.57 -4.78
C ILE A 695 -6.78 -7.16 -4.64
N ASP A 696 -7.17 -6.75 -3.43
CA ASP A 696 -7.75 -5.42 -3.16
C ASP A 696 -6.92 -4.25 -3.72
N GLN A 697 -5.59 -4.40 -3.81
CA GLN A 697 -4.66 -3.39 -4.31
C GLN A 697 -4.87 -3.05 -5.79
N VAL A 698 -5.45 -3.96 -6.57
CA VAL A 698 -5.74 -3.71 -7.99
C VAL A 698 -6.71 -2.53 -8.11
N ARG A 699 -7.80 -2.52 -7.30
CA ARG A 699 -8.79 -1.43 -7.31
C ARG A 699 -8.21 -0.07 -6.95
N VAL A 700 -7.27 -0.03 -6.00
CA VAL A 700 -6.56 1.20 -5.63
C VAL A 700 -5.72 1.72 -6.80
N SER A 701 -5.06 0.82 -7.51
CA SER A 701 -4.25 1.18 -8.66
C SER A 701 -5.13 1.64 -9.85
N GLU A 702 -6.25 0.97 -10.08
CA GLU A 702 -7.27 1.36 -11.07
C GLU A 702 -7.87 2.74 -10.77
N SER A 703 -8.15 3.07 -9.50
CA SER A 703 -8.67 4.39 -9.12
C SER A 703 -7.65 5.53 -9.33
N GLN A 704 -6.36 5.19 -9.39
CA GLN A 704 -5.27 6.10 -9.77
C GLN A 704 -5.08 6.21 -11.30
N GLY A 705 -5.92 5.55 -12.09
CA GLY A 705 -5.87 5.54 -13.54
C GLY A 705 -4.80 4.63 -14.11
N ASN A 706 -4.30 3.65 -13.34
CA ASN A 706 -3.42 2.61 -13.89
C ASN A 706 -4.25 1.49 -14.53
N ILE A 707 -3.75 0.96 -15.64
CA ILE A 707 -4.42 -0.09 -16.40
C ILE A 707 -4.02 -1.46 -15.86
N HIS A 708 -4.99 -2.36 -15.74
CA HIS A 708 -4.83 -3.75 -15.30
C HIS A 708 -5.44 -4.72 -16.32
N PRO A 709 -5.05 -6.01 -16.33
CA PRO A 709 -5.58 -7.02 -17.26
C PRO A 709 -6.99 -7.48 -16.84
N GLU A 710 -7.94 -6.54 -16.75
CA GLU A 710 -9.31 -6.77 -16.27
C GLU A 710 -10.06 -7.82 -17.09
N ARG A 711 -9.78 -7.91 -18.39
CA ARG A 711 -10.45 -8.84 -19.32
C ARG A 711 -10.23 -10.32 -18.99
N ILE A 712 -9.17 -10.64 -18.25
CA ILE A 712 -8.83 -11.99 -17.80
C ILE A 712 -8.96 -12.16 -16.28
N LYS A 713 -9.61 -11.20 -15.59
CA LYS A 713 -9.89 -11.29 -14.14
C LYS A 713 -10.63 -12.59 -13.80
N GLY A 714 -10.07 -13.37 -12.88
CA GLY A 714 -10.65 -14.64 -12.41
C GLY A 714 -10.48 -15.80 -13.39
N TRP A 715 -9.64 -15.67 -14.42
CA TRP A 715 -9.28 -16.81 -15.28
C TRP A 715 -8.24 -17.69 -14.60
N SER A 716 -8.38 -19.01 -14.74
CA SER A 716 -7.38 -19.99 -14.28
C SER A 716 -6.41 -20.33 -15.39
N GLN A 717 -5.16 -20.67 -15.04
CA GLN A 717 -4.11 -21.09 -15.99
C GLN A 717 -3.92 -20.11 -17.15
N VAL A 718 -3.89 -18.80 -16.86
CA VAL A 718 -3.62 -17.76 -17.85
C VAL A 718 -2.21 -17.96 -18.39
N ASP A 719 -2.09 -18.17 -19.69
CA ASP A 719 -0.79 -18.31 -20.35
C ASP A 719 -0.18 -16.93 -20.70
N PRO A 720 1.13 -16.85 -20.97
CA PRO A 720 1.78 -15.56 -21.25
C PRO A 720 1.28 -14.86 -22.53
N LEU A 721 0.78 -15.56 -23.56
CA LEU A 721 0.18 -14.94 -24.75
C LEU A 721 -1.16 -14.27 -24.39
N GLU A 722 -2.00 -14.96 -23.62
CA GLU A 722 -3.27 -14.43 -23.11
C GLU A 722 -3.04 -13.18 -22.25
N SER A 723 -1.98 -13.19 -21.42
CA SER A 723 -1.62 -12.04 -20.59
C SER A 723 -1.21 -10.80 -21.41
N ILE A 724 -0.58 -10.99 -22.56
CA ILE A 724 -0.19 -9.90 -23.47
C ILE A 724 -1.44 -9.35 -24.15
N ALA A 725 -2.25 -10.22 -24.76
CA ALA A 725 -3.45 -9.83 -25.48
C ALA A 725 -4.48 -9.13 -24.58
N ALA A 726 -4.55 -9.51 -23.30
CA ALA A 726 -5.48 -8.95 -22.32
C ALA A 726 -4.95 -7.74 -21.53
N ALA A 727 -3.70 -7.32 -21.72
CA ALA A 727 -3.03 -6.34 -20.87
C ALA A 727 -3.70 -4.94 -20.89
N ARG A 728 -4.39 -4.60 -21.98
CA ARG A 728 -5.17 -3.36 -22.14
C ARG A 728 -6.68 -3.61 -22.09
N PRO A 729 -7.52 -2.58 -21.96
CA PRO A 729 -8.99 -2.74 -22.01
C PRO A 729 -9.55 -3.16 -23.38
N GLN A 730 -8.81 -2.93 -24.47
CA GLN A 730 -9.26 -3.20 -25.85
C GLN A 730 -8.24 -4.07 -26.63
N ASP A 731 -8.72 -4.79 -27.65
CA ASP A 731 -7.86 -5.53 -28.60
C ASP A 731 -7.26 -4.57 -29.63
N ASP A 732 -6.25 -3.80 -29.21
CA ASP A 732 -5.57 -2.80 -30.04
C ASP A 732 -4.06 -2.98 -30.13
N LEU A 733 -3.56 -4.14 -29.72
CA LEU A 733 -2.14 -4.43 -29.69
C LEU A 733 -1.65 -4.91 -31.06
N ILE A 734 -0.85 -4.09 -31.72
CA ILE A 734 -0.20 -4.43 -33.00
C ILE A 734 1.20 -4.98 -32.71
N VAL A 735 1.48 -6.17 -33.22
CA VAL A 735 2.72 -6.88 -32.95
C VAL A 735 3.40 -7.38 -34.22
N LEU A 736 4.72 -7.49 -34.13
CA LEU A 736 5.58 -8.24 -35.02
C LEU A 736 5.87 -9.61 -34.40
N LEU A 737 5.66 -10.69 -35.14
CA LEU A 737 6.08 -12.03 -34.75
C LEU A 737 7.52 -12.28 -35.21
N LYS A 738 8.38 -12.77 -34.31
CA LYS A 738 9.77 -13.10 -34.62
C LYS A 738 9.84 -14.46 -35.30
N GLU A 739 10.72 -14.57 -36.29
CA GLU A 739 11.00 -15.84 -36.94
C GLU A 739 11.78 -16.78 -36.00
N PRO A 740 11.53 -18.10 -36.05
CA PRO A 740 10.67 -18.79 -37.01
C PRO A 740 9.17 -18.72 -36.65
N VAL A 741 8.33 -18.49 -37.67
CA VAL A 741 6.88 -18.59 -37.59
C VAL A 741 6.39 -19.77 -38.44
N VAL A 742 5.70 -20.74 -37.83
CA VAL A 742 5.17 -21.91 -38.54
C VAL A 742 3.67 -21.74 -38.75
N PHE A 743 3.22 -21.78 -40.02
CA PHE A 743 1.80 -21.73 -40.38
C PHE A 743 1.29 -23.15 -40.68
N GLU A 744 0.19 -23.54 -40.02
CA GLU A 744 -0.50 -24.81 -40.25
C GLU A 744 -1.97 -24.55 -40.62
N ASP A 745 -2.39 -25.10 -41.76
CA ASP A 745 -3.79 -25.12 -42.19
C ASP A 745 -4.17 -26.54 -42.59
N THR A 746 -4.89 -27.23 -41.70
CA THR A 746 -5.37 -28.61 -41.91
C THR A 746 -6.71 -28.66 -42.63
N GLY A 747 -7.37 -27.52 -42.85
CA GLY A 747 -8.73 -27.42 -43.39
C GLY A 747 -9.86 -27.91 -42.46
N ALA A 748 -9.53 -28.49 -41.30
CA ALA A 748 -10.51 -29.01 -40.34
C ALA A 748 -10.89 -28.00 -39.24
N GLU A 749 -9.95 -27.11 -38.88
CA GLU A 749 -10.11 -26.07 -37.86
C GLU A 749 -9.60 -24.73 -38.39
N ARG A 750 -9.76 -23.66 -37.60
CA ARG A 750 -9.15 -22.37 -37.91
C ARG A 750 -7.62 -22.55 -38.05
N PRO A 751 -6.98 -22.00 -39.10
CA PRO A 751 -5.53 -22.09 -39.26
C PRO A 751 -4.78 -21.57 -38.03
N SER A 752 -3.58 -22.09 -37.80
CA SER A 752 -2.77 -21.77 -36.62
C SER A 752 -1.36 -21.32 -37.00
N LEU A 753 -0.88 -20.27 -36.32
CA LEU A 753 0.51 -19.83 -36.31
C LEU A 753 1.16 -20.29 -35.01
N TYR A 754 2.38 -20.82 -35.10
CA TYR A 754 3.19 -21.20 -33.94
C TYR A 754 4.44 -20.33 -33.86
N ILE A 755 4.70 -19.82 -32.66
CA ILE A 755 5.83 -18.93 -32.35
C ILE A 755 6.67 -19.45 -31.18
N GLN A 756 7.93 -19.03 -31.15
CA GLN A 756 8.90 -19.41 -30.12
C GLN A 756 9.26 -18.24 -29.19
N ASP A 757 9.05 -17.00 -29.61
CA ASP A 757 9.38 -15.78 -28.85
C ASP A 757 8.13 -14.96 -28.52
N ASP A 758 8.21 -14.14 -27.47
CA ASP A 758 7.16 -13.14 -27.17
C ASP A 758 6.96 -12.22 -28.40
N PRO A 759 5.70 -11.96 -28.81
CA PRO A 759 5.41 -10.97 -29.85
C PRO A 759 5.95 -9.59 -29.46
N VAL A 760 6.50 -8.87 -30.43
CA VAL A 760 7.09 -7.53 -30.23
C VAL A 760 6.04 -6.47 -30.55
N GLU A 761 5.68 -5.62 -29.58
CA GLU A 761 4.77 -4.49 -29.83
C GLU A 761 5.46 -3.43 -30.70
N ILE A 762 4.79 -3.00 -31.78
CA ILE A 762 5.31 -2.03 -32.76
C ILE A 762 4.32 -0.88 -32.96
N THR A 763 4.82 0.27 -33.44
CA THR A 763 3.98 1.37 -33.93
C THR A 763 4.17 1.54 -35.45
N GLY A 764 3.07 1.49 -36.19
CA GLY A 764 3.05 1.54 -37.66
C GLY A 764 3.40 0.19 -38.31
N ARG A 765 2.68 -0.18 -39.38
CA ARG A 765 2.93 -1.44 -40.12
C ARG A 765 4.04 -1.29 -41.16
N PHE A 766 4.28 -0.07 -41.64
CA PHE A 766 5.24 0.24 -42.69
C PHE A 766 6.13 1.41 -42.26
N TYR A 767 7.30 1.51 -42.88
CA TYR A 767 8.22 2.62 -42.68
C TYR A 767 8.78 3.15 -44.00
N GLY A 768 9.10 4.44 -44.01
CA GLY A 768 9.83 5.13 -45.08
C GLY A 768 11.00 5.93 -44.52
N VAL A 769 11.91 6.38 -45.38
CA VAL A 769 13.09 7.17 -45.00
C VAL A 769 13.03 8.51 -45.72
N VAL A 770 12.89 9.61 -44.98
CA VAL A 770 12.55 10.93 -45.54
C VAL A 770 13.27 12.09 -44.87
N THR A 771 13.26 13.26 -45.51
CA THR A 771 13.47 14.57 -44.87
C THR A 771 12.17 15.38 -44.91
N PHE A 772 11.89 16.15 -43.86
CA PHE A 772 10.77 17.09 -43.84
C PHE A 772 11.17 18.37 -44.58
N ILE A 773 10.42 18.75 -45.62
CA ILE A 773 10.72 19.92 -46.46
C ILE A 773 9.94 21.13 -46.00
N GLN A 774 8.63 20.96 -45.80
CA GLN A 774 7.74 22.07 -45.47
C GLN A 774 6.51 21.58 -44.71
N ASN A 775 6.16 22.29 -43.63
CA ASN A 775 4.85 22.18 -43.00
C ASN A 775 3.80 22.92 -43.86
N LEU A 776 2.85 22.19 -44.42
CA LEU A 776 1.79 22.74 -45.28
C LEU A 776 0.55 23.21 -44.49
N GLY A 777 0.58 23.10 -43.15
CA GLY A 777 -0.56 23.36 -42.28
C GLY A 777 -1.53 22.18 -42.20
N ASN A 778 -2.50 22.26 -41.29
CA ASN A 778 -3.48 21.21 -41.03
C ASN A 778 -2.86 19.81 -40.84
N ASP A 779 -1.73 19.74 -40.11
CA ASP A 779 -0.99 18.50 -39.85
C ASP A 779 -0.46 17.78 -41.10
N VAL A 780 -0.35 18.46 -42.25
CA VAL A 780 0.23 17.88 -43.47
C VAL A 780 1.64 18.42 -43.69
N PHE A 781 2.58 17.52 -44.01
CA PHE A 781 3.96 17.85 -44.34
C PHE A 781 4.30 17.39 -45.75
N LEU A 782 5.05 18.21 -46.47
CA LEU A 782 5.78 17.79 -47.66
C LEU A 782 7.10 17.16 -47.22
N VAL A 783 7.36 15.93 -47.65
CA VAL A 783 8.59 15.19 -47.37
C VAL A 783 9.28 14.78 -48.66
N CYS A 784 10.60 14.65 -48.63
CA CYS A 784 11.38 14.08 -49.73
C CYS A 784 11.93 12.72 -49.32
N HIS A 785 11.65 11.69 -50.11
CA HIS A 785 12.11 10.32 -49.85
C HIS A 785 13.60 10.14 -50.18
N TYR A 786 14.22 9.21 -49.47
CA TYR A 786 15.58 8.76 -49.75
C TYR A 786 15.64 8.10 -51.13
N ASN A 787 16.61 8.52 -51.93
CA ASN A 787 16.87 7.98 -53.26
C ASN A 787 18.00 6.97 -53.20
N THR A 788 17.69 5.72 -53.51
CA THR A 788 18.65 4.61 -53.45
C THR A 788 19.74 4.67 -54.51
N GLN A 789 19.55 5.45 -55.59
CA GLN A 789 20.53 5.62 -56.65
C GLN A 789 21.57 6.70 -56.31
N SER A 790 21.12 7.85 -55.82
CA SER A 790 22.00 8.97 -55.43
C SER A 790 22.54 8.83 -54.00
N GLN A 791 21.90 7.99 -53.18
CA GLN A 791 22.12 7.87 -51.73
C GLN A 791 21.88 9.18 -50.97
N GLN A 792 20.96 10.02 -51.47
CA GLN A 792 20.61 11.33 -50.91
C GLN A 792 19.09 11.47 -50.76
N PHE A 793 18.66 12.52 -50.06
CA PHE A 793 17.24 12.91 -49.95
C PHE A 793 16.83 13.82 -51.10
N ASP A 794 16.91 13.29 -52.31
CA ASP A 794 16.51 13.94 -53.58
C ASP A 794 15.53 13.07 -54.39
N GLY A 795 14.82 12.17 -53.71
CA GLY A 795 13.85 11.26 -54.30
C GLY A 795 12.48 11.89 -54.53
N ILE A 796 11.45 11.06 -54.53
CA ILE A 796 10.06 11.49 -54.73
C ILE A 796 9.62 12.37 -53.55
N GLU A 797 9.01 13.50 -53.85
CA GLU A 797 8.30 14.30 -52.85
C GLU A 797 6.88 13.79 -52.66
N GLU A 798 6.47 13.64 -51.39
CA GLU A 798 5.14 13.15 -51.02
C GLU A 798 4.53 14.01 -49.90
N LYS A 799 3.20 14.11 -49.88
CA LYS A 799 2.47 14.68 -48.75
C LYS A 799 2.14 13.58 -47.75
N VAL A 800 2.59 13.74 -46.51
CA VAL A 800 2.28 12.83 -45.40
C VAL A 800 1.46 13.57 -44.34
N TYR A 801 0.66 12.82 -43.58
CA TYR A 801 -0.18 13.36 -42.51
C TYR A 801 0.42 13.04 -41.14
N LEU A 802 0.73 14.06 -40.36
CA LEU A 802 1.28 13.99 -39.00
C LEU A 802 0.25 14.55 -38.02
N PRO A 803 -0.79 13.79 -37.62
CA PRO A 803 -1.84 14.32 -36.77
C PRO A 803 -1.29 14.91 -35.47
N SER A 804 -1.85 16.02 -35.03
CA SER A 804 -1.60 16.59 -33.71
C SER A 804 -2.07 15.62 -32.63
N ILE A 805 -1.23 15.43 -31.60
CA ILE A 805 -1.49 14.47 -30.53
C ILE A 805 -2.31 15.08 -29.38
N ILE A 806 -2.87 14.23 -28.52
CA ILE A 806 -3.60 14.65 -27.32
C ILE A 806 -2.61 14.74 -26.14
N PRO A 807 -2.65 15.81 -25.32
CA PRO A 807 -1.82 15.89 -24.11
C PRO A 807 -2.21 14.82 -23.09
N ASN A 808 -1.25 14.46 -22.24
CA ASN A 808 -1.49 13.55 -21.12
C ASN A 808 -2.38 14.21 -20.05
N ARG A 809 -2.78 13.45 -19.01
CA ARG A 809 -3.61 13.96 -17.90
C ARG A 809 -2.99 15.12 -17.12
N ASP A 810 -1.69 15.32 -17.23
CA ASP A 810 -0.93 16.42 -16.60
C ASP A 810 -0.69 17.60 -17.58
N GLY A 811 -1.25 17.55 -18.79
CA GLY A 811 -1.16 18.61 -19.80
C GLY A 811 0.09 18.58 -20.69
N VAL A 812 0.88 17.50 -20.68
CA VAL A 812 2.14 17.37 -21.43
C VAL A 812 1.95 16.63 -22.74
N LEU A 813 2.54 17.15 -23.81
CA LEU A 813 2.59 16.52 -25.13
C LEU A 813 3.85 15.65 -25.24
N SER A 814 3.71 14.39 -25.66
CA SER A 814 4.84 13.47 -25.91
C SER A 814 5.65 13.85 -27.17
N SER A 815 5.03 14.55 -28.11
CA SER A 815 5.63 15.02 -29.37
C SER A 815 4.89 16.26 -29.88
N VAL A 816 5.58 17.15 -30.58
CA VAL A 816 4.98 18.31 -31.24
C VAL A 816 5.43 18.40 -32.70
N ASN A 817 4.57 18.94 -33.56
CA ASN A 817 4.85 19.16 -34.99
C ASN A 817 5.58 20.48 -35.26
N GLN A 818 5.53 21.41 -34.31
CA GLN A 818 6.08 22.75 -34.47
C GLN A 818 7.57 22.68 -34.81
N ASP A 819 7.97 23.36 -35.90
CA ASP A 819 9.36 23.48 -36.37
C ASP A 819 10.06 22.14 -36.68
N LEU A 820 9.32 21.06 -36.97
CA LEU A 820 9.91 19.75 -37.25
C LEU A 820 10.82 19.75 -38.49
N GLU A 821 10.45 20.49 -39.53
CA GLU A 821 11.27 20.70 -40.74
C GLU A 821 12.57 21.47 -40.47
N HIS A 822 12.61 22.24 -39.37
CA HIS A 822 13.78 22.96 -38.89
C HIS A 822 14.54 22.23 -37.76
N SER A 823 14.14 21.00 -37.44
CA SER A 823 14.79 20.21 -36.41
C SER A 823 16.28 20.00 -36.73
N PRO A 824 17.20 20.12 -35.76
CA PRO A 824 18.65 19.98 -36.00
C PRO A 824 19.05 18.66 -36.64
N VAL A 825 18.26 17.61 -36.43
CA VAL A 825 18.53 16.26 -36.97
C VAL A 825 17.89 16.02 -38.34
N ASN A 826 16.99 16.91 -38.80
CA ASN A 826 16.26 16.76 -40.07
C ASN A 826 17.17 16.62 -41.30
N PRO A 827 18.29 17.35 -41.46
CA PRO A 827 19.18 17.18 -42.61
C PRO A 827 19.77 15.77 -42.75
N SER A 828 19.85 15.01 -41.65
CA SER A 828 20.33 13.63 -41.66
C SER A 828 19.25 12.60 -42.02
N GLY A 829 17.99 13.04 -42.10
CA GLY A 829 16.82 12.23 -42.39
C GLY A 829 16.15 11.61 -41.18
N TRP A 830 14.96 11.09 -41.43
CA TRP A 830 14.08 10.43 -40.48
C TRP A 830 13.56 9.12 -41.05
N TYR A 831 13.46 8.12 -40.19
CA TYR A 831 12.49 7.06 -40.40
C TYR A 831 11.11 7.59 -39.97
N ILE A 832 10.11 7.43 -40.84
CA ILE A 832 8.69 7.63 -40.52
C ILE A 832 7.99 6.28 -40.51
N PHE A 833 7.21 6.00 -39.47
CA PHE A 833 6.49 4.74 -39.30
C PHE A 833 4.98 5.01 -39.28
N GLY A 834 4.23 4.22 -40.03
CA GLY A 834 2.81 4.48 -40.24
C GLY A 834 2.15 3.57 -41.25
N GLN A 835 1.01 4.02 -41.75
CA GLN A 835 0.22 3.37 -42.79
C GLN A 835 -0.83 4.35 -43.36
N LYS A 836 -1.47 3.99 -44.46
CA LYS A 836 -2.53 4.82 -45.05
C LYS A 836 -3.81 4.74 -44.24
N ASN A 837 -4.45 5.88 -44.01
CA ASN A 837 -5.82 5.96 -43.52
C ASN A 837 -6.84 5.64 -44.64
N ILE A 838 -8.14 5.73 -44.32
CA ILE A 838 -9.22 5.49 -45.28
C ILE A 838 -9.22 6.48 -46.46
N ASP A 839 -8.68 7.68 -46.28
CA ASP A 839 -8.54 8.71 -47.31
C ASP A 839 -7.27 8.53 -48.18
N GLY A 840 -6.49 7.47 -47.92
CA GLY A 840 -5.27 7.14 -48.67
C GLY A 840 -4.04 7.96 -48.31
N GLN A 841 -4.10 8.78 -47.26
CA GLN A 841 -2.97 9.58 -46.76
C GLN A 841 -2.07 8.72 -45.86
N PHE A 842 -0.75 8.76 -46.06
CA PHE A 842 0.19 8.08 -45.16
C PHE A 842 0.25 8.83 -43.82
N VAL A 843 -0.22 8.18 -42.75
CA VAL A 843 -0.29 8.76 -41.42
C VAL A 843 0.93 8.35 -40.61
N VAL A 844 1.73 9.32 -40.20
CA VAL A 844 2.96 9.11 -39.43
C VAL A 844 2.62 9.02 -37.94
N GLN A 845 2.72 7.81 -37.41
CA GLN A 845 2.45 7.47 -36.02
C GLN A 845 3.71 7.52 -35.15
N ALA A 846 4.87 7.16 -35.72
CA ALA A 846 6.18 7.19 -35.05
C ALA A 846 7.24 7.83 -35.95
N ILE A 847 8.24 8.46 -35.34
CA ILE A 847 9.42 9.02 -36.02
C ILE A 847 10.70 8.59 -35.31
N ALA A 848 11.77 8.41 -36.07
CA ALA A 848 13.08 8.08 -35.51
C ALA A 848 14.21 8.76 -36.33
N PRO A 849 15.19 9.43 -35.71
CA PRO A 849 16.28 10.06 -36.44
C PRO A 849 17.11 9.00 -37.19
N TYR A 850 17.29 9.16 -38.51
CA TYR A 850 17.99 8.17 -39.34
C TYR A 850 19.39 7.87 -38.81
N ARG A 851 20.15 8.94 -38.53
CA ARG A 851 21.55 8.86 -38.12
C ARG A 851 21.76 8.15 -36.77
N LEU A 852 20.77 8.15 -35.88
CA LEU A 852 20.87 7.55 -34.55
C LEU A 852 21.19 6.04 -34.62
N PHE A 853 20.68 5.34 -35.64
CA PHE A 853 20.83 3.90 -35.78
C PHE A 853 22.00 3.49 -36.69
N SER A 854 22.72 4.46 -37.26
CA SER A 854 23.87 4.16 -38.11
C SER A 854 25.05 3.61 -37.31
N LEU A 855 25.88 2.79 -37.95
CA LEU A 855 27.06 2.17 -37.33
C LEU A 855 28.32 3.06 -37.41
N THR A 856 28.13 4.37 -37.53
CA THR A 856 29.21 5.36 -37.54
C THR A 856 29.00 6.30 -36.36
N PRO A 857 29.90 6.31 -35.35
CA PRO A 857 29.70 7.10 -34.15
C PRO A 857 30.08 8.56 -34.39
N ASP A 858 29.40 9.50 -33.73
CA ASP A 858 29.74 10.92 -33.76
C ASP A 858 30.97 11.25 -32.92
N LEU A 859 31.28 10.41 -31.92
CA LEU A 859 32.42 10.55 -31.03
C LEU A 859 32.99 9.19 -30.65
N VAL A 860 34.32 9.04 -30.70
CA VAL A 860 35.02 7.86 -30.20
C VAL A 860 35.88 8.28 -29.00
N ILE A 861 35.68 7.62 -27.87
CA ILE A 861 36.47 7.82 -26.65
C ILE A 861 37.25 6.54 -26.39
N SER A 862 38.58 6.64 -26.38
CA SER A 862 39.47 5.50 -26.19
C SER A 862 40.21 5.59 -24.85
N GLY A 863 40.60 4.44 -24.34
CA GLY A 863 41.36 4.30 -23.10
C GLY A 863 40.47 3.88 -21.94
N LYS A 864 40.93 2.87 -21.18
CA LYS A 864 40.18 2.30 -20.06
C LYS A 864 39.78 3.34 -19.01
N GLN A 865 40.69 4.21 -18.59
CA GLN A 865 40.38 5.22 -17.57
C GLN A 865 39.48 6.33 -18.12
N THR A 866 39.76 6.83 -19.34
CA THR A 866 38.97 7.89 -20.00
C THR A 866 37.52 7.48 -20.22
N THR A 867 37.29 6.24 -20.67
CA THR A 867 35.94 5.71 -20.88
C THR A 867 35.15 5.58 -19.57
N LEU A 868 35.81 5.16 -18.48
CA LEU A 868 35.19 5.12 -17.15
C LEU A 868 34.84 6.52 -16.62
N ASP A 869 35.75 7.49 -16.78
CA ASP A 869 35.51 8.88 -16.38
C ASP A 869 34.34 9.51 -17.16
N TYR A 870 34.19 9.17 -18.44
CA TYR A 870 33.08 9.66 -19.26
C TYR A 870 31.71 9.19 -18.76
N ILE A 871 31.55 7.89 -18.47
CA ILE A 871 30.31 7.35 -17.86
C ILE A 871 30.05 8.00 -16.50
N ASN A 872 31.08 8.17 -15.69
CA ASN A 872 30.91 8.66 -14.32
C ASN A 872 30.62 10.17 -14.23
N LYS A 873 30.97 10.97 -15.25
CA LYS A 873 30.98 12.45 -15.11
C LYS A 873 30.37 13.23 -16.28
N GLU A 874 30.26 12.67 -17.48
CA GLU A 874 30.09 13.50 -18.68
C GLU A 874 28.83 13.16 -19.49
N TYR A 875 28.53 11.87 -19.67
CA TYR A 875 27.59 11.44 -20.71
C TYR A 875 26.13 11.88 -20.52
N TRP A 876 25.73 12.34 -19.33
CA TRP A 876 24.41 12.93 -19.06
C TRP A 876 24.38 14.46 -19.12
N LYS A 877 25.51 15.17 -19.19
CA LYS A 877 25.50 16.64 -19.17
C LYS A 877 24.80 17.19 -20.41
N ASN A 878 23.87 18.13 -20.25
CA ASN A 878 23.13 18.75 -21.38
C ASN A 878 24.04 19.48 -22.37
N GLN A 879 25.23 19.90 -21.95
CA GLN A 879 26.24 20.46 -22.85
C GLN A 879 26.77 19.46 -23.90
N VAL A 880 26.65 18.15 -23.64
CA VAL A 880 27.12 17.08 -24.54
C VAL A 880 26.10 16.81 -25.65
N THR A 881 24.82 16.94 -25.34
CA THR A 881 23.72 16.78 -26.29
C THR A 881 22.66 17.82 -25.94
N PRO A 882 22.61 18.96 -26.66
CA PRO A 882 21.60 20.00 -26.46
C PRO A 882 20.18 19.48 -26.73
N LYS A 883 19.17 20.26 -26.32
CA LYS A 883 17.77 19.94 -26.61
C LYS A 883 17.53 19.92 -28.13
N GLY A 884 16.76 18.94 -28.62
CA GLY A 884 16.47 18.76 -30.04
C GLY A 884 17.54 17.97 -30.80
N GLU A 885 18.65 17.60 -30.15
CA GLU A 885 19.76 16.90 -30.79
C GLU A 885 19.89 15.43 -30.32
N ILE A 886 20.67 14.68 -31.10
CA ILE A 886 21.12 13.32 -30.79
C ILE A 886 22.64 13.27 -30.73
N LYS A 887 23.17 12.23 -30.08
CA LYS A 887 24.58 11.91 -30.13
C LYS A 887 24.82 10.40 -30.06
N THR A 888 25.67 9.89 -30.93
CA THR A 888 26.17 8.51 -30.90
C THR A 888 27.63 8.50 -30.45
N ILE A 889 27.95 7.70 -29.43
CA ILE A 889 29.30 7.66 -28.84
C ILE A 889 29.79 6.22 -28.73
N LEU A 890 31.00 5.94 -29.22
CA LEU A 890 31.69 4.67 -29.03
C LEU A 890 32.74 4.81 -27.92
N LEU A 891 32.60 4.01 -26.87
CA LEU A 891 33.61 3.85 -25.82
C LEU A 891 34.43 2.59 -26.08
N ASN A 892 35.73 2.77 -26.29
CA ASN A 892 36.70 1.71 -26.56
C ASN A 892 37.74 1.61 -25.43
N PRO A 893 37.60 0.68 -24.47
CA PRO A 893 38.55 0.54 -23.37
C PRO A 893 39.86 -0.16 -23.78
N ASN A 894 39.93 -0.77 -24.96
CA ASN A 894 41.00 -1.69 -25.36
C ASN A 894 42.18 -1.00 -26.09
N GLN A 895 42.09 0.29 -26.38
CA GLN A 895 43.15 1.07 -27.05
C GLN A 895 43.51 2.32 -26.25
N GLU A 896 44.81 2.60 -26.08
CA GLU A 896 45.31 3.79 -25.37
C GLU A 896 45.53 5.00 -26.31
N ASP A 897 45.82 4.77 -27.60
CA ASP A 897 46.07 5.83 -28.59
C ASP A 897 45.07 5.83 -29.75
N ALA A 898 44.58 7.02 -30.15
CA ALA A 898 43.59 7.21 -31.21
C ALA A 898 44.14 7.00 -32.65
N ALA A 899 45.45 6.82 -32.82
CA ALA A 899 46.12 6.84 -34.13
C ALA A 899 46.04 5.52 -34.93
N ASN A 900 45.74 4.39 -34.27
CA ASN A 900 45.58 3.07 -34.89
C ASN A 900 44.17 2.51 -34.61
N SER A 901 43.13 3.30 -34.89
CA SER A 901 41.75 2.95 -34.59
C SER A 901 41.28 1.75 -35.43
N ILE A 902 40.67 0.76 -34.75
CA ILE A 902 39.72 -0.14 -35.41
C ILE A 902 38.66 0.77 -36.04
N SER A 903 38.39 0.67 -37.34
CA SER A 903 37.31 1.46 -37.93
C SER A 903 36.01 1.04 -37.25
N ALA A 904 35.22 1.98 -36.74
CA ALA A 904 33.98 1.67 -36.03
C ALA A 904 33.02 0.80 -36.88
N GLU A 905 33.11 0.94 -38.21
CA GLU A 905 32.40 0.15 -39.21
C GLU A 905 32.83 -1.34 -39.24
N SER A 906 34.07 -1.66 -38.85
CA SER A 906 34.56 -3.04 -38.77
C SER A 906 34.16 -3.77 -37.48
N LEU A 907 33.65 -3.02 -36.48
CA LEU A 907 33.22 -3.59 -35.19
C LEU A 907 31.95 -4.43 -35.33
N TRP A 908 31.09 -4.08 -36.27
CA TRP A 908 29.75 -4.64 -36.42
C TRP A 908 29.57 -5.35 -37.75
N LYS A 909 28.92 -6.51 -37.71
CA LYS A 909 28.50 -7.28 -38.88
C LYS A 909 27.00 -7.52 -38.82
N GLU A 910 26.40 -7.76 -39.99
CA GLU A 910 25.00 -8.17 -40.07
C GLU A 910 24.74 -9.42 -39.22
N GLY A 911 23.72 -9.37 -38.38
CA GLY A 911 23.40 -10.43 -37.41
C GLY A 911 24.09 -10.31 -36.05
N ASP A 912 25.05 -9.39 -35.88
CA ASP A 912 25.65 -9.15 -34.56
C ASP A 912 24.60 -8.66 -33.55
N ARG A 913 24.76 -9.11 -32.30
CA ARG A 913 23.86 -8.79 -31.18
C ARG A 913 24.59 -8.01 -30.09
N ALA A 914 23.84 -7.20 -29.35
CA ALA A 914 24.31 -6.46 -28.18
C ALA A 914 23.27 -6.48 -27.06
N LEU A 915 23.72 -6.52 -25.81
CA LEU A 915 22.83 -6.29 -24.67
C LEU A 915 22.51 -4.79 -24.61
N LEU A 916 21.24 -4.43 -24.62
CA LEU A 916 20.77 -3.05 -24.44
C LEU A 916 20.56 -2.77 -22.95
N MET A 917 20.99 -1.60 -22.50
CA MET A 917 20.56 -0.97 -21.25
C MET A 917 19.95 0.40 -21.56
N HIS A 918 18.73 0.62 -21.09
CA HIS A 918 17.99 1.86 -21.29
C HIS A 918 17.85 2.62 -19.97
N VAL A 919 17.99 3.94 -20.02
CA VAL A 919 17.62 4.83 -18.92
C VAL A 919 17.16 6.19 -19.44
N TYR A 920 16.07 6.72 -18.87
CA TYR A 920 15.56 8.06 -19.20
C TYR A 920 15.56 9.03 -18.02
N GLY A 921 15.54 10.32 -18.33
CA GLY A 921 15.38 11.44 -17.41
C GLY A 921 13.96 12.02 -17.36
N GLY A 922 13.83 13.11 -16.62
CA GLY A 922 12.57 13.80 -16.36
C GLY A 922 12.21 14.84 -17.41
N ILE A 923 10.97 15.32 -17.33
CA ILE A 923 10.49 16.50 -18.05
C ILE A 923 10.63 17.70 -17.11
N GLY A 924 11.45 18.67 -17.46
CA GLY A 924 11.54 19.97 -16.78
C GLY A 924 10.70 21.03 -17.47
N GLY A 925 10.73 22.27 -16.96
CA GLY A 925 9.95 23.39 -17.48
C GLY A 925 8.63 23.62 -16.74
N PRO A 926 7.86 24.66 -17.09
CA PRO A 926 6.58 24.99 -16.45
C PRO A 926 5.55 23.85 -16.52
N ASN A 927 5.60 23.02 -17.56
CA ASN A 927 4.72 21.87 -17.76
C ASN A 927 5.45 20.53 -17.46
N GLY A 928 6.53 20.56 -16.69
CA GLY A 928 7.35 19.37 -16.41
C GLY A 928 6.82 18.47 -15.28
N ASP A 929 7.52 17.35 -15.06
CA ASP A 929 7.31 16.44 -13.95
C ASP A 929 7.46 17.17 -12.60
N HIS A 930 6.53 16.93 -11.66
CA HIS A 930 6.65 17.45 -10.30
C HIS A 930 7.69 16.66 -9.51
N THR A 931 8.84 17.27 -9.23
CA THR A 931 9.97 16.63 -8.55
C THR A 931 10.16 17.16 -7.13
N PRO A 932 9.52 16.56 -6.10
CA PRO A 932 9.75 16.96 -4.72
C PRO A 932 11.24 16.79 -4.37
N PHE A 933 11.84 17.84 -3.82
CA PHE A 933 13.29 17.93 -3.52
C PHE A 933 14.22 17.86 -4.75
N GLY A 934 13.70 18.03 -5.97
CA GLY A 934 14.50 18.02 -7.20
C GLY A 934 15.08 16.66 -7.58
N ILE A 935 14.53 15.57 -7.03
CA ILE A 935 14.97 14.20 -7.33
C ILE A 935 14.06 13.61 -8.41
N TYR A 936 14.68 13.06 -9.45
CA TYR A 936 14.03 12.31 -10.51
C TYR A 936 14.75 10.97 -10.72
N PHE A 937 14.06 9.86 -10.44
CA PHE A 937 14.68 8.54 -10.45
C PHE A 937 14.84 7.94 -11.85
N GLY A 938 13.95 8.27 -12.79
CA GLY A 938 13.90 7.64 -14.12
C GLY A 938 13.33 6.23 -14.11
N HIS A 939 13.49 5.54 -15.23
CA HIS A 939 13.20 4.11 -15.42
C HIS A 939 14.40 3.42 -16.06
N PHE A 940 14.51 2.11 -15.86
CA PHE A 940 15.57 1.29 -16.41
C PHE A 940 15.01 0.01 -17.02
N ALA A 941 15.53 -0.37 -18.18
CA ALA A 941 15.20 -1.63 -18.84
C ALA A 941 16.42 -2.26 -19.51
N TYR A 942 16.43 -3.58 -19.61
CA TYR A 942 17.32 -4.30 -20.54
C TYR A 942 16.61 -4.52 -21.88
N GLY A 943 17.36 -4.95 -22.88
CA GLY A 943 16.79 -5.42 -24.14
C GLY A 943 17.86 -6.03 -25.03
N LEU A 944 17.58 -6.01 -26.33
CA LEU A 944 18.44 -6.53 -27.37
C LEU A 944 18.61 -5.46 -28.46
N ALA A 945 19.84 -5.25 -28.90
CA ALA A 945 20.09 -4.61 -30.19
C ALA A 945 20.66 -5.63 -31.17
N THR A 946 20.18 -5.60 -32.42
CA THR A 946 20.64 -6.48 -33.49
C THR A 946 21.03 -5.65 -34.70
N VAL A 947 22.17 -5.95 -35.32
CA VAL A 947 22.58 -5.30 -36.56
C VAL A 947 21.84 -5.92 -37.73
N VAL A 948 21.07 -5.11 -38.45
CA VAL A 948 20.26 -5.52 -39.60
C VAL A 948 20.59 -4.67 -40.81
N ARG A 949 20.34 -5.20 -42.00
CA ARG A 949 20.39 -4.43 -43.25
C ARG A 949 19.06 -3.72 -43.48
N ASP A 950 19.11 -2.41 -43.68
CA ASP A 950 17.92 -1.64 -44.03
C ASP A 950 17.43 -1.99 -45.44
N ARG A 951 16.11 -2.17 -45.61
CA ARG A 951 15.54 -2.61 -46.90
C ARG A 951 15.42 -1.49 -47.92
N ILE A 952 15.44 -0.22 -47.49
CA ILE A 952 15.39 0.95 -48.36
C ILE A 952 16.82 1.40 -48.66
N THR A 953 17.60 1.75 -47.64
CA THR A 953 18.93 2.35 -47.84
C THR A 953 20.04 1.33 -48.11
N GLN A 954 19.81 0.05 -47.81
CA GLN A 954 20.80 -1.03 -47.86
C GLN A 954 21.98 -0.90 -46.89
N ASP A 955 21.99 0.15 -46.07
CA ASP A 955 22.98 0.36 -45.00
C ASP A 955 22.75 -0.62 -43.84
N LEU A 956 23.82 -0.95 -43.13
CA LEU A 956 23.70 -1.65 -41.85
C LEU A 956 23.27 -0.67 -40.75
N ARG A 957 22.29 -1.07 -39.95
CA ARG A 957 21.75 -0.27 -38.85
C ARG A 957 21.45 -1.11 -37.62
N LEU A 958 21.30 -0.44 -36.49
CA LEU A 958 20.85 -1.02 -35.23
C LEU A 958 19.33 -1.14 -35.21
N ASN A 959 18.82 -2.34 -34.99
CA ASN A 959 17.43 -2.60 -34.60
C ASN A 959 17.36 -2.79 -33.08
N ILE A 960 16.49 -2.07 -32.39
CA ILE A 960 16.47 -1.98 -30.92
C ILE A 960 15.13 -2.48 -30.39
N GLU A 961 15.19 -3.45 -29.48
CA GLU A 961 14.06 -4.12 -28.87
C GLU A 961 14.22 -4.07 -27.35
N TYR A 962 13.25 -3.48 -26.63
CA TYR A 962 13.24 -3.39 -25.18
C TYR A 962 12.56 -4.61 -24.56
N ARG A 963 13.06 -5.07 -23.40
CA ARG A 963 12.36 -5.98 -22.48
C ARG A 963 11.86 -5.19 -21.29
N GLN A 964 10.68 -4.61 -21.44
CA GLN A 964 10.11 -3.72 -20.43
C GLN A 964 9.57 -4.54 -19.26
N ILE A 965 10.32 -4.59 -18.17
CA ILE A 965 9.81 -5.01 -16.86
C ILE A 965 9.21 -3.75 -16.23
N TYR A 966 7.94 -3.50 -16.51
CA TYR A 966 7.28 -2.24 -16.22
C TYR A 966 6.01 -2.50 -15.44
N THR A 967 5.80 -1.79 -14.33
CA THR A 967 4.59 -1.97 -13.53
C THR A 967 3.37 -1.42 -14.24
N HIS A 968 2.19 -1.95 -13.92
CA HIS A 968 0.90 -1.38 -14.31
C HIS A 968 0.90 0.15 -14.12
N ASN A 969 0.50 0.87 -15.17
CA ASN A 969 0.70 2.32 -15.31
C ASN A 969 -0.46 2.96 -16.10
N CYS A 970 -0.52 4.28 -16.07
CA CYS A 970 -1.57 5.05 -16.75
C CYS A 970 -1.37 5.20 -18.26
N ASP A 971 -0.16 5.02 -18.77
CA ASP A 971 0.16 5.14 -20.21
C ASP A 971 -0.22 3.89 -21.02
N GLY A 972 -0.52 2.79 -20.32
CA GLY A 972 -0.81 1.50 -20.95
C GLY A 972 0.42 0.83 -21.54
N ILE A 973 1.61 1.12 -21.01
CA ILE A 973 2.85 0.39 -21.33
C ILE A 973 2.71 -1.03 -20.80
N ILE A 974 2.85 -2.01 -21.69
CA ILE A 974 2.73 -3.43 -21.36
C ILE A 974 4.11 -3.93 -20.94
N SER A 975 4.19 -4.72 -19.87
CA SER A 975 5.44 -5.41 -19.56
C SER A 975 5.67 -6.52 -20.60
N GLY A 976 6.72 -6.43 -21.41
CA GLY A 976 6.94 -7.36 -22.52
C GLY A 976 8.01 -6.87 -23.49
N SER A 977 7.98 -7.43 -24.70
CA SER A 977 8.85 -6.99 -25.79
C SER A 977 8.24 -5.80 -26.53
N LEU A 978 8.97 -4.68 -26.55
CA LEU A 978 8.57 -3.45 -27.24
C LEU A 978 9.67 -3.03 -28.21
N ASP A 979 9.30 -2.76 -29.46
CA ASP A 979 10.18 -2.17 -30.44
C ASP A 979 10.49 -0.69 -30.10
N TRP A 980 11.62 -0.18 -30.60
CA TRP A 980 11.98 1.23 -30.41
C TRP A 980 10.89 2.19 -30.87
N THR A 981 10.21 1.86 -31.97
CA THR A 981 9.08 2.64 -32.51
C THR A 981 7.97 2.79 -31.49
N ARG A 982 7.67 1.77 -30.69
CA ARG A 982 6.58 1.82 -29.72
C ARG A 982 6.96 2.56 -28.45
N TYR A 983 8.13 2.24 -27.89
CA TYR A 983 8.52 2.75 -26.56
C TYR A 983 9.13 4.15 -26.63
N SER A 984 9.90 4.44 -27.67
CA SER A 984 10.64 5.68 -27.81
C SER A 984 10.05 6.58 -28.90
N GLY A 985 9.87 6.05 -30.11
CA GLY A 985 9.56 6.84 -31.31
C GLY A 985 8.10 7.21 -31.55
N ASP A 986 7.16 6.58 -30.85
CA ASP A 986 5.72 6.81 -30.99
C ASP A 986 5.40 8.25 -30.61
N ARG A 987 4.69 8.97 -31.48
CA ARG A 987 4.42 10.39 -31.25
C ARG A 987 3.46 10.60 -30.10
N GLN A 988 2.54 9.68 -29.82
CA GLN A 988 1.52 9.81 -28.77
C GLN A 988 1.89 9.06 -27.48
N PHE A 989 2.52 7.89 -27.59
CA PHE A 989 2.81 7.00 -26.47
C PHE A 989 4.30 6.88 -26.15
N GLY A 990 5.17 7.38 -27.03
CA GLY A 990 6.62 7.29 -26.89
C GLY A 990 7.22 8.48 -26.15
N TRP A 991 8.53 8.41 -25.92
CA TRP A 991 9.26 9.36 -25.07
C TRP A 991 10.17 10.33 -25.83
N LEU A 992 10.39 10.15 -27.14
CA LEU A 992 11.42 10.87 -27.92
C LEU A 992 11.31 12.40 -27.82
N GLY A 993 10.10 12.95 -27.93
CA GLY A 993 9.89 14.40 -27.94
C GLY A 993 9.88 15.05 -26.56
N CYS A 994 9.61 14.30 -25.50
CA CYS A 994 9.35 14.86 -24.18
C CYS A 994 10.38 14.49 -23.11
N ARG A 995 11.18 13.41 -23.27
CA ARG A 995 12.20 12.99 -22.30
C ARG A 995 13.60 12.89 -22.92
N PRO A 996 14.66 13.23 -22.17
CA PRO A 996 16.01 12.79 -22.52
C PRO A 996 16.20 11.31 -22.16
N PHE A 997 16.85 10.53 -23.02
CA PHE A 997 17.21 9.16 -22.66
C PHE A 997 18.53 8.71 -23.27
N THR A 998 19.06 7.63 -22.70
CA THR A 998 20.27 6.97 -23.18
C THR A 998 20.02 5.47 -23.32
N ASP A 999 20.35 4.95 -24.50
CA ASP A 999 20.46 3.52 -24.78
C ASP A 999 21.95 3.16 -24.88
N ILE A 1000 22.45 2.31 -23.97
CA ILE A 1000 23.82 1.79 -23.99
C ILE A 1000 23.78 0.37 -24.55
N LEU A 1001 24.44 0.17 -25.69
CA LEU A 1001 24.60 -1.14 -26.32
C LEU A 1001 25.95 -1.72 -25.93
N ILE A 1002 25.93 -2.89 -25.30
CA ILE A 1002 27.12 -3.57 -24.83
C ILE A 1002 27.49 -4.68 -25.81
N LYS A 1003 28.60 -4.48 -26.53
CA LYS A 1003 29.23 -5.55 -27.32
C LYS A 1003 30.34 -6.18 -26.48
N PHE A 1004 30.07 -7.39 -26.01
CA PHE A 1004 30.97 -8.12 -25.13
C PHE A 1004 30.95 -9.59 -25.53
N ASP A 1005 31.92 -10.02 -26.34
CA ASP A 1005 31.94 -11.35 -26.96
C ASP A 1005 31.72 -12.53 -25.99
N PRO A 1006 32.19 -12.50 -24.72
CA PRO A 1006 31.83 -13.53 -23.75
C PRO A 1006 30.33 -13.71 -23.48
N LEU A 1007 29.52 -12.66 -23.68
CA LEU A 1007 28.07 -12.64 -23.51
C LEU A 1007 27.32 -12.66 -24.85
N THR A 1008 27.79 -11.91 -25.85
CA THR A 1008 27.04 -11.59 -27.08
C THR A 1008 27.31 -12.52 -28.25
N GLN A 1009 28.35 -13.36 -28.18
CA GLN A 1009 28.64 -14.38 -29.19
C GLN A 1009 28.33 -15.78 -28.64
N ASP A 1010 27.94 -16.67 -29.54
CA ASP A 1010 27.65 -18.06 -29.24
C ASP A 1010 28.93 -18.82 -28.88
N TYR A 1011 28.77 -19.92 -28.15
CA TYR A 1011 29.80 -20.90 -27.85
C TYR A 1011 29.53 -22.21 -28.60
N ASP A 1012 30.59 -22.92 -28.96
CA ASP A 1012 30.55 -24.23 -29.60
C ASP A 1012 31.71 -25.09 -29.06
N PHE A 1013 31.42 -25.89 -28.05
CA PHE A 1013 32.39 -26.82 -27.45
C PHE A 1013 32.22 -28.20 -28.07
N ASP A 1014 32.79 -28.39 -29.26
CA ASP A 1014 32.72 -29.63 -30.05
C ASP A 1014 31.28 -30.14 -30.27
N GLY A 1015 30.40 -29.26 -30.74
CA GLY A 1015 28.99 -29.56 -31.02
C GLY A 1015 28.04 -29.24 -29.86
N PHE A 1016 28.55 -28.92 -28.67
CA PHE A 1016 27.74 -28.35 -27.60
C PHE A 1016 27.61 -26.83 -27.77
N LYS A 1017 26.52 -26.41 -28.43
CA LYS A 1017 26.24 -25.00 -28.76
C LYS A 1017 25.30 -24.33 -27.77
N PHE A 1018 25.62 -23.10 -27.37
CA PHE A 1018 24.73 -22.26 -26.58
C PHE A 1018 25.06 -20.77 -26.71
N SER A 1019 24.10 -19.92 -26.33
CA SER A 1019 24.19 -18.46 -26.34
C SER A 1019 23.85 -17.91 -24.95
N PRO A 1020 24.81 -17.30 -24.23
CA PRO A 1020 24.53 -16.69 -22.92
C PRO A 1020 23.47 -15.59 -22.99
N LEU A 1021 23.45 -14.80 -24.07
CA LEU A 1021 22.47 -13.75 -24.26
C LEU A 1021 21.04 -14.33 -24.38
N ASP A 1022 20.85 -15.48 -25.01
CA ASP A 1022 19.52 -16.09 -25.12
C ASP A 1022 19.00 -16.57 -23.75
N PHE A 1023 19.89 -17.04 -22.86
CA PHE A 1023 19.50 -17.33 -21.46
C PHE A 1023 19.04 -16.07 -20.72
N VAL A 1024 19.70 -14.93 -20.96
CA VAL A 1024 19.33 -13.64 -20.37
C VAL A 1024 17.97 -13.18 -20.89
N ILE A 1025 17.78 -13.15 -22.22
CA ILE A 1025 16.52 -12.72 -22.84
C ILE A 1025 15.37 -13.62 -22.39
N ASN A 1026 15.56 -14.94 -22.35
CA ASN A 1026 14.53 -15.87 -21.89
C ASN A 1026 14.11 -15.62 -20.42
N GLU A 1027 15.05 -15.29 -19.53
CA GLU A 1027 14.71 -14.95 -18.14
C GLU A 1027 14.02 -13.57 -18.04
N LEU A 1028 14.39 -12.62 -18.89
CA LEU A 1028 13.69 -11.34 -18.97
C LEU A 1028 12.24 -11.55 -19.45
N ASP A 1029 11.99 -12.40 -20.45
CA ASP A 1029 10.65 -12.75 -20.92
C ASP A 1029 9.81 -13.36 -19.78
N VAL A 1030 10.38 -14.32 -19.03
CA VAL A 1030 9.76 -14.87 -17.81
C VAL A 1030 9.38 -13.76 -16.83
N MET A 1031 10.29 -12.82 -16.57
CA MET A 1031 10.03 -11.72 -15.65
C MET A 1031 8.93 -10.78 -16.15
N THR A 1032 8.91 -10.46 -17.44
CA THR A 1032 7.84 -9.63 -18.02
C THR A 1032 6.47 -10.31 -17.89
N ALA A 1033 6.37 -11.61 -18.17
CA ALA A 1033 5.13 -12.37 -17.98
C ALA A 1033 4.65 -12.35 -16.53
N ARG A 1034 5.56 -12.55 -15.57
CA ARG A 1034 5.25 -12.45 -14.14
C ARG A 1034 4.76 -11.06 -13.74
N TYR A 1035 5.33 -10.00 -14.31
CA TYR A 1035 4.91 -8.62 -14.09
C TYR A 1035 3.53 -8.30 -14.67
N ARG A 1036 3.22 -8.80 -15.88
CA ARG A 1036 1.92 -8.60 -16.55
C ARG A 1036 0.72 -9.05 -15.70
N ILE A 1037 0.88 -10.11 -14.91
CA ILE A 1037 -0.20 -10.65 -14.06
C ILE A 1037 0.08 -10.57 -12.55
N GLY A 1038 1.23 -9.99 -12.16
CA GLY A 1038 1.65 -9.88 -10.76
C GLY A 1038 1.71 -11.21 -10.02
N ASP A 1039 2.31 -12.24 -10.60
CA ASP A 1039 2.28 -13.63 -10.09
C ASP A 1039 0.86 -14.07 -9.65
N GLY A 1040 -0.12 -13.81 -10.53
CA GLY A 1040 -1.52 -14.17 -10.31
C GLY A 1040 -2.32 -13.21 -9.44
N THR A 1041 -1.73 -12.11 -8.93
CA THR A 1041 -2.45 -11.12 -8.10
C THR A 1041 -3.12 -10.00 -8.89
N GLY A 1042 -2.84 -9.88 -10.19
CA GLY A 1042 -3.39 -8.86 -11.08
C GLY A 1042 -2.72 -7.49 -11.02
N THR A 1043 -1.70 -7.30 -10.17
CA THR A 1043 -0.99 -6.03 -10.08
C THR A 1043 0.46 -6.21 -9.66
N THR A 1044 1.29 -5.24 -10.04
CA THR A 1044 2.65 -5.04 -9.57
C THR A 1044 2.84 -3.57 -9.29
N PHE A 1045 3.51 -3.22 -8.20
CA PHE A 1045 3.78 -1.82 -7.86
C PHE A 1045 5.25 -1.62 -7.53
N VAL A 1046 5.73 -0.41 -7.85
CA VAL A 1046 7.02 0.08 -7.36
C VAL A 1046 6.83 0.50 -5.91
N SER A 1047 7.71 0.04 -5.04
CA SER A 1047 7.78 0.49 -3.65
C SER A 1047 9.22 0.83 -3.30
N ALA A 1048 9.46 1.32 -2.09
CA ALA A 1048 10.82 1.57 -1.61
C ALA A 1048 11.72 0.32 -1.65
N ILE A 1049 11.15 -0.88 -1.82
CA ILE A 1049 11.86 -2.17 -1.74
C ILE A 1049 11.66 -3.07 -2.96
N ASN A 1050 10.74 -2.71 -3.87
CA ASN A 1050 10.49 -3.40 -5.14
C ASN A 1050 10.67 -2.37 -6.26
N SER A 1051 11.68 -2.56 -7.11
CA SER A 1051 12.02 -1.64 -8.21
C SER A 1051 12.23 -2.42 -9.50
N CYS A 1052 11.67 -1.93 -10.60
CA CYS A 1052 11.88 -2.48 -11.94
C CYS A 1052 13.37 -2.62 -12.29
N SER A 1053 14.20 -1.67 -11.83
CA SER A 1053 15.65 -1.68 -12.08
C SER A 1053 16.35 -2.85 -11.38
N GLN A 1054 15.94 -3.08 -10.13
CA GLN A 1054 16.46 -4.16 -9.31
C GLN A 1054 16.04 -5.51 -9.90
N ASP A 1055 14.76 -5.64 -10.25
CA ASP A 1055 14.19 -6.90 -10.73
C ASP A 1055 14.78 -7.28 -12.09
N SER A 1056 14.91 -6.31 -13.00
CA SER A 1056 15.59 -6.49 -14.29
C SER A 1056 17.04 -6.93 -14.12
N SER A 1057 17.79 -6.30 -13.21
CA SER A 1057 19.22 -6.61 -13.00
C SER A 1057 19.44 -7.94 -12.28
N GLN A 1058 18.52 -8.32 -11.39
CA GLN A 1058 18.53 -9.64 -10.76
C GLN A 1058 18.20 -10.74 -11.77
N ALA A 1059 17.28 -10.53 -12.71
CA ALA A 1059 17.00 -11.47 -13.80
C ALA A 1059 18.24 -11.73 -14.68
N LEU A 1060 18.96 -10.67 -15.07
CA LEU A 1060 20.25 -10.78 -15.79
C LEU A 1060 21.27 -11.61 -15.01
N TYR A 1061 21.49 -11.30 -13.73
CA TYR A 1061 22.50 -12.00 -12.93
C TYR A 1061 22.14 -13.47 -12.67
N LEU A 1062 20.88 -13.74 -12.32
CA LEU A 1062 20.44 -15.09 -11.96
C LEU A 1062 20.42 -16.03 -13.16
N SER A 1063 20.02 -15.55 -14.35
CA SER A 1063 20.07 -16.34 -15.58
C SER A 1063 21.50 -16.81 -15.88
N LEU A 1064 22.46 -15.89 -15.89
CA LEU A 1064 23.87 -16.21 -16.12
C LEU A 1064 24.44 -17.14 -15.03
N ARG A 1065 24.12 -16.90 -13.75
CA ARG A 1065 24.57 -17.76 -12.66
C ARG A 1065 24.02 -19.18 -12.77
N ARG A 1066 22.74 -19.34 -13.11
CA ARG A 1066 22.11 -20.67 -13.27
C ARG A 1066 22.70 -21.41 -14.47
N MET A 1067 22.89 -20.71 -15.59
CA MET A 1067 23.57 -21.25 -16.76
C MET A 1067 24.96 -21.77 -16.41
N LEU A 1068 25.78 -20.96 -15.74
CA LEU A 1068 27.13 -21.38 -15.31
C LEU A 1068 27.08 -22.58 -14.35
N ALA A 1069 26.14 -22.61 -13.40
CA ALA A 1069 25.98 -23.75 -12.49
C ALA A 1069 25.58 -25.04 -13.22
N GLN A 1070 24.68 -24.97 -14.21
CA GLN A 1070 24.31 -26.13 -15.04
C GLN A 1070 25.50 -26.64 -15.85
N PHE A 1071 26.33 -25.73 -16.36
CA PHE A 1071 27.52 -26.07 -17.15
C PHE A 1071 28.66 -26.65 -16.31
N GLN A 1072 28.84 -26.18 -15.07
CA GLN A 1072 29.78 -26.79 -14.12
C GLN A 1072 29.42 -28.24 -13.79
N LEU A 1073 28.13 -28.60 -13.89
CA LEU A 1073 27.66 -29.98 -13.70
C LEU A 1073 27.84 -30.85 -14.96
N ASN A 1074 28.23 -30.29 -16.10
CA ASN A 1074 28.47 -31.04 -17.34
C ASN A 1074 29.94 -31.53 -17.39
N PRO A 1075 30.21 -32.83 -17.20
CA PRO A 1075 31.59 -33.34 -17.11
C PRO A 1075 32.36 -33.22 -18.43
N LEU A 1076 31.67 -33.26 -19.57
CA LEU A 1076 32.29 -33.16 -20.90
C LEU A 1076 32.81 -31.74 -21.16
N LEU A 1077 31.99 -30.73 -20.85
CA LEU A 1077 32.39 -29.34 -20.97
C LEU A 1077 33.56 -29.01 -20.01
N MET A 1078 33.48 -29.46 -18.76
CA MET A 1078 34.55 -29.24 -17.77
C MET A 1078 35.84 -29.99 -18.12
N LYS A 1079 35.76 -31.12 -18.81
CA LYS A 1079 36.94 -31.81 -19.38
C LYS A 1079 37.53 -30.98 -20.52
N TRP A 1080 36.69 -30.54 -21.46
CA TRP A 1080 37.11 -29.75 -22.62
C TRP A 1080 37.83 -28.46 -22.22
N LEU A 1081 37.26 -27.70 -21.27
CA LEU A 1081 37.86 -26.45 -20.78
C LEU A 1081 39.24 -26.67 -20.13
N ARG A 1082 39.46 -27.83 -19.49
CA ARG A 1082 40.75 -28.20 -18.90
C ARG A 1082 41.78 -28.64 -19.93
N GLU A 1083 41.35 -29.32 -20.98
CA GLU A 1083 42.22 -29.79 -22.07
C GLU A 1083 42.59 -28.66 -23.04
N HIS A 1084 41.79 -27.59 -23.11
CA HIS A 1084 41.99 -26.46 -24.02
C HIS A 1084 42.08 -25.10 -23.28
N PRO A 1085 43.04 -24.89 -22.36
CA PRO A 1085 43.12 -23.68 -21.53
C PRO A 1085 43.37 -22.40 -22.34
N ASP A 1086 44.14 -22.48 -23.43
CA ASP A 1086 44.52 -21.33 -24.26
C ASP A 1086 43.55 -21.05 -25.40
N HIS A 1087 42.49 -21.85 -25.55
CA HIS A 1087 41.50 -21.65 -26.60
C HIS A 1087 40.64 -20.40 -26.32
N GLU A 1088 40.30 -19.65 -27.37
CA GLU A 1088 39.55 -18.39 -27.28
C GLU A 1088 38.23 -18.55 -26.48
N GLN A 1089 37.46 -19.60 -26.77
CA GLN A 1089 36.23 -19.93 -26.03
C GLN A 1089 36.47 -20.17 -24.53
N THR A 1090 37.58 -20.77 -24.11
CA THR A 1090 37.91 -20.94 -22.69
C THR A 1090 38.17 -19.59 -22.03
N GLN A 1091 38.92 -18.70 -22.70
CA GLN A 1091 39.19 -17.36 -22.21
C GLN A 1091 37.91 -16.51 -22.09
N ARG A 1092 37.05 -16.56 -23.12
CA ARG A 1092 35.72 -15.94 -23.09
C ARG A 1092 34.87 -16.49 -21.93
N PHE A 1093 34.85 -17.80 -21.73
CA PHE A 1093 34.11 -18.42 -20.63
C PHE A 1093 34.62 -17.97 -19.25
N ILE A 1094 35.93 -17.82 -19.06
CA ILE A 1094 36.53 -17.28 -17.82
C ILE A 1094 36.12 -15.82 -17.59
N GLN A 1095 36.13 -15.00 -18.64
CA GLN A 1095 35.65 -13.61 -18.56
C GLN A 1095 34.17 -13.53 -18.21
N LEU A 1096 33.33 -14.42 -18.76
CA LEU A 1096 31.92 -14.51 -18.41
C LEU A 1096 31.71 -14.86 -16.93
N ASN A 1097 32.49 -15.80 -16.39
CA ASN A 1097 32.47 -16.11 -14.95
C ASN A 1097 32.90 -14.90 -14.09
N THR A 1098 33.91 -14.15 -14.56
CA THR A 1098 34.37 -12.92 -13.90
C THR A 1098 33.31 -11.81 -13.92
N LEU A 1099 32.54 -11.69 -15.00
CA LEU A 1099 31.38 -10.82 -15.08
C LEU A 1099 30.37 -11.22 -14.00
N VAL A 1100 29.93 -12.47 -13.95
CA VAL A 1100 28.93 -12.93 -12.98
C VAL A 1100 29.39 -12.73 -11.53
N ALA A 1101 30.66 -13.00 -11.22
CA ALA A 1101 31.23 -12.75 -9.90
C ALA A 1101 31.27 -11.24 -9.54
N SER A 1102 31.47 -10.37 -10.53
CA SER A 1102 31.45 -8.92 -10.34
C SER A 1102 30.02 -8.38 -10.17
N LEU A 1103 29.06 -8.92 -10.92
CA LEU A 1103 27.63 -8.61 -10.78
C LEU A 1103 27.09 -8.99 -9.40
N GLU A 1104 27.47 -10.16 -8.88
CA GLU A 1104 27.09 -10.62 -7.53
C GLU A 1104 27.45 -9.59 -6.45
N ASN A 1105 28.64 -9.01 -6.54
CA ASN A 1105 29.15 -8.05 -5.56
C ASN A 1105 28.32 -6.74 -5.51
N ILE A 1106 27.77 -6.29 -6.64
CA ILE A 1106 26.94 -5.08 -6.71
C ILE A 1106 25.49 -5.37 -6.37
N LEU A 1107 24.94 -6.47 -6.88
CA LEU A 1107 23.53 -6.83 -6.76
C LEU A 1107 23.18 -7.51 -5.43
N THR A 1108 24.17 -8.09 -4.73
CA THR A 1108 24.00 -8.75 -3.43
C THR A 1108 25.06 -8.29 -2.41
N PRO A 1109 25.06 -7.02 -1.98
CA PRO A 1109 26.11 -6.47 -1.11
C PRO A 1109 26.23 -7.16 0.27
N THR A 1110 25.20 -7.90 0.71
CA THR A 1110 25.20 -8.71 1.94
C THR A 1110 25.25 -10.23 1.69
N GLY A 1111 25.40 -10.67 0.44
CA GLY A 1111 25.44 -12.08 0.04
C GLY A 1111 24.10 -12.83 0.11
N LYS A 1112 22.99 -12.13 0.40
CA LYS A 1112 21.64 -12.72 0.47
C LYS A 1112 20.82 -12.33 -0.76
N VAL A 1113 20.40 -13.33 -1.54
CA VAL A 1113 19.41 -13.15 -2.63
C VAL A 1113 18.02 -13.04 -2.00
N ARG A 1114 17.17 -12.10 -2.48
CA ARG A 1114 15.82 -11.93 -1.93
C ARG A 1114 14.94 -13.19 -2.15
N LYS A 1115 14.00 -13.44 -1.23
CA LYS A 1115 13.19 -14.68 -1.19
C LYS A 1115 12.11 -14.78 -2.28
N ASP A 1116 11.65 -13.64 -2.81
CA ASP A 1116 10.66 -13.43 -3.89
C ASP A 1116 11.10 -13.94 -5.28
N TRP A 1117 12.33 -14.45 -5.36
CA TRP A 1117 12.96 -14.97 -6.59
C TRP A 1117 13.07 -16.49 -6.62
N ARG A 1118 12.64 -17.18 -5.56
CA ARG A 1118 12.47 -18.64 -5.59
C ARG A 1118 11.18 -18.94 -6.36
N TYR A 1119 11.29 -19.66 -7.47
CA TYR A 1119 10.13 -20.14 -8.22
C TYR A 1119 9.16 -20.88 -7.28
N GLY A 1120 7.86 -20.54 -7.34
CA GLY A 1120 6.81 -21.19 -6.56
C GLY A 1120 6.27 -20.42 -5.34
N SER A 1121 6.66 -19.16 -5.11
CA SER A 1121 6.03 -18.29 -4.10
C SER A 1121 5.49 -17.00 -4.77
N PRO A 1122 4.18 -16.72 -4.79
CA PRO A 1122 3.61 -15.52 -5.40
C PRO A 1122 3.94 -14.30 -4.53
N THR A 1123 5.01 -13.60 -4.90
CA THR A 1123 5.57 -12.49 -4.12
C THR A 1123 5.47 -11.16 -4.83
N LEU A 1124 5.36 -11.14 -6.16
CA LEU A 1124 5.10 -9.90 -6.91
C LEU A 1124 3.66 -9.43 -6.64
N GLY A 1125 3.47 -8.11 -6.49
CA GLY A 1125 2.16 -7.53 -6.19
C GLY A 1125 1.70 -7.65 -4.73
N ARG A 1126 2.46 -8.28 -3.82
CA ARG A 1126 2.14 -8.28 -2.38
C ARG A 1126 3.09 -7.35 -1.64
N PHE A 1127 2.54 -6.41 -0.86
CA PHE A 1127 3.38 -5.58 0.00
C PHE A 1127 4.00 -6.54 1.01
N PRO A 1128 5.33 -6.59 1.16
CA PRO A 1128 5.88 -7.31 2.29
C PRO A 1128 5.33 -6.68 3.56
N GLU A 1129 5.07 -7.48 4.59
CA GLU A 1129 4.58 -6.99 5.90
C GLU A 1129 5.44 -5.81 6.37
N GLU A 1130 4.89 -4.60 6.24
CA GLU A 1130 5.61 -3.35 6.49
C GLU A 1130 5.72 -3.12 7.99
N THR A 1131 6.71 -3.77 8.60
CA THR A 1131 7.30 -3.23 9.82
C THR A 1131 8.39 -2.23 9.41
N PRO A 1132 8.30 -0.94 9.77
CA PRO A 1132 9.20 0.10 9.26
C PRO A 1132 10.69 -0.20 9.45
N LEU A 1133 11.04 -0.89 10.54
CA LEU A 1133 12.40 -1.35 10.79
C LEU A 1133 12.85 -2.42 9.79
N LYS A 1134 11.98 -3.38 9.43
CA LYS A 1134 12.29 -4.37 8.39
C LYS A 1134 12.35 -3.71 7.01
N THR A 1135 11.46 -2.77 6.69
CA THR A 1135 11.49 -2.01 5.44
C THR A 1135 12.77 -1.18 5.30
N LEU A 1136 13.19 -0.47 6.36
CA LEU A 1136 14.45 0.28 6.39
C LEU A 1136 15.68 -0.64 6.27
N SER A 1137 15.67 -1.80 6.93
CA SER A 1137 16.76 -2.77 6.79
C SER A 1137 16.85 -3.33 5.36
N ARG A 1138 15.72 -3.66 4.73
CA ARG A 1138 15.66 -4.15 3.35
C ARG A 1138 16.06 -3.07 2.34
N LEU A 1139 15.63 -1.84 2.56
CA LEU A 1139 16.08 -0.66 1.82
C LEU A 1139 17.61 -0.52 1.87
N ALA A 1140 18.20 -0.59 3.07
CA ALA A 1140 19.65 -0.54 3.24
C ALA A 1140 20.38 -1.74 2.62
N GLU A 1141 19.71 -2.88 2.46
CA GLU A 1141 20.27 -4.07 1.80
C GLU A 1141 20.21 -4.00 0.26
N SER A 1142 19.25 -3.27 -0.35
CA SER A 1142 19.04 -3.27 -1.81
C SER A 1142 19.27 -1.95 -2.54
N TRP A 1143 19.48 -0.84 -1.82
CA TRP A 1143 19.50 0.52 -2.40
C TRP A 1143 20.45 0.73 -3.59
N ARG A 1144 21.57 0.00 -3.68
CA ARG A 1144 22.49 0.07 -4.83
C ARG A 1144 21.89 -0.41 -6.16
N SER A 1145 20.84 -1.23 -6.10
CA SER A 1145 20.12 -1.75 -7.27
C SER A 1145 18.75 -1.10 -7.50
N LEU A 1146 18.30 -0.24 -6.58
CA LEU A 1146 16.99 0.41 -6.66
C LEU A 1146 16.96 1.60 -7.61
N LEU A 1147 18.11 2.27 -7.79
CA LEU A 1147 18.25 3.53 -8.50
C LEU A 1147 18.62 3.30 -9.98
N PRO A 1148 17.73 3.64 -10.95
CA PRO A 1148 17.90 3.37 -12.38
C PRO A 1148 19.26 3.82 -12.96
N ARG A 1149 19.61 5.09 -12.77
CA ARG A 1149 20.87 5.65 -13.27
C ARG A 1149 22.09 5.01 -12.61
N LEU A 1150 22.05 4.81 -11.30
CA LEU A 1150 23.16 4.22 -10.57
C LEU A 1150 23.48 2.81 -11.07
N ILE A 1151 22.46 1.96 -11.23
CA ILE A 1151 22.71 0.59 -11.67
C ILE A 1151 23.21 0.56 -13.12
N ASN A 1152 22.65 1.40 -14.00
CA ASN A 1152 23.11 1.55 -15.37
C ASN A 1152 24.61 1.92 -15.45
N ASP A 1153 25.02 2.94 -14.69
CA ASP A 1153 26.39 3.46 -14.69
C ASP A 1153 27.39 2.42 -14.13
N GLN A 1154 27.01 1.74 -13.03
CA GLN A 1154 27.84 0.69 -12.43
C GLN A 1154 28.01 -0.51 -13.37
N MET A 1155 26.94 -0.94 -14.03
CA MET A 1155 26.99 -2.02 -15.03
C MET A 1155 27.89 -1.65 -16.20
N ALA A 1156 27.68 -0.47 -16.79
CA ALA A 1156 28.50 0.04 -17.89
C ALA A 1156 30.00 0.07 -17.53
N MET A 1157 30.33 0.56 -16.33
CA MET A 1157 31.71 0.57 -15.84
C MET A 1157 32.30 -0.83 -15.59
N ILE A 1158 31.51 -1.83 -15.18
CA ILE A 1158 31.98 -3.22 -15.09
C ILE A 1158 32.34 -3.74 -16.49
N PHE A 1159 31.44 -3.57 -17.45
CA PHE A 1159 31.65 -4.04 -18.82
C PHE A 1159 32.89 -3.39 -19.46
N LEU A 1160 33.06 -2.08 -19.33
CA LEU A 1160 34.27 -1.38 -19.78
C LEU A 1160 35.54 -1.92 -19.11
N GLN A 1161 35.49 -2.21 -17.80
CA GLN A 1161 36.64 -2.76 -17.09
C GLN A 1161 37.05 -4.17 -17.57
N LEU A 1162 36.10 -4.93 -18.09
CA LEU A 1162 36.28 -6.26 -18.68
C LEU A 1162 36.59 -6.23 -20.18
N GLY A 1163 36.73 -5.04 -20.79
CA GLY A 1163 37.12 -4.87 -22.19
C GLY A 1163 35.96 -4.84 -23.19
N ALA A 1164 34.72 -4.67 -22.74
CA ALA A 1164 33.56 -4.53 -23.63
C ALA A 1164 33.58 -3.19 -24.37
N TYR A 1165 33.07 -3.18 -25.61
CA TYR A 1165 32.76 -1.94 -26.34
C TYR A 1165 31.37 -1.47 -25.95
N LEU A 1166 31.23 -0.18 -25.60
CA LEU A 1166 29.92 0.41 -25.34
C LEU A 1166 29.56 1.40 -26.44
N TRP A 1167 28.41 1.21 -27.06
CA TRP A 1167 27.83 2.13 -28.04
C TRP A 1167 26.65 2.87 -27.40
N ILE A 1168 26.79 4.17 -27.20
CA ILE A 1168 25.82 4.99 -26.50
C ILE A 1168 25.00 5.76 -27.53
N LEU A 1169 23.69 5.59 -27.49
CA LEU A 1169 22.72 6.37 -28.25
C LEU A 1169 22.02 7.32 -27.30
N ARG A 1170 22.30 8.61 -27.44
CA ARG A 1170 21.71 9.65 -26.60
C ARG A 1170 20.74 10.49 -27.39
N THR A 1171 19.55 10.68 -26.83
CA THR A 1171 18.51 11.58 -27.33
C THR A 1171 18.20 12.62 -26.27
N ASN A 1172 17.86 13.84 -26.69
CA ASN A 1172 17.52 14.90 -25.76
C ASN A 1172 16.31 15.72 -26.23
N GLN A 1173 15.09 15.20 -26.03
CA GLN A 1173 13.83 15.82 -26.47
C GLN A 1173 13.86 16.20 -27.96
N VAL A 1174 13.80 15.19 -28.82
CA VAL A 1174 14.08 15.28 -30.27
C VAL A 1174 12.76 15.24 -31.06
N GLY A 1175 12.67 16.03 -32.13
CA GLY A 1175 11.46 16.19 -32.94
C GLY A 1175 11.18 17.66 -33.18
N GLY A 1176 9.90 18.05 -33.12
CA GLY A 1176 9.50 19.45 -33.10
C GLY A 1176 9.84 20.14 -31.77
N ASN A 1177 9.79 21.47 -31.77
CA ASN A 1177 10.23 22.30 -30.65
C ASN A 1177 9.05 22.71 -29.74
N ASP A 1178 9.02 22.18 -28.52
CA ASP A 1178 8.12 22.63 -27.46
C ASP A 1178 8.87 23.51 -26.45
N PRO A 1179 8.70 24.84 -26.43
CA PRO A 1179 9.41 25.72 -25.51
C PRO A 1179 8.98 25.59 -24.03
N LEU A 1180 7.86 24.91 -23.74
CA LEU A 1180 7.29 24.77 -22.39
C LEU A 1180 7.91 23.64 -21.58
N ILE A 1181 8.73 22.79 -22.21
CA ILE A 1181 9.46 21.71 -21.54
C ILE A 1181 10.97 21.87 -21.70
N GLN A 1182 11.72 21.32 -20.76
CA GLN A 1182 13.18 21.27 -20.77
C GLN A 1182 13.67 19.88 -20.38
N PRO A 1183 14.85 19.44 -20.84
CA PRO A 1183 15.35 18.14 -20.46
C PRO A 1183 15.89 18.14 -19.03
N MET A 1184 15.37 17.24 -18.20
CA MET A 1184 15.86 17.03 -16.84
C MET A 1184 16.64 15.72 -16.78
N ILE A 1185 17.90 15.79 -16.37
CA ILE A 1185 18.74 14.58 -16.24
C ILE A 1185 18.27 13.72 -15.06
N PRO A 1186 18.36 12.39 -15.14
CA PRO A 1186 18.09 11.53 -13.98
C PRO A 1186 19.10 11.82 -12.87
N THR A 1187 18.64 11.79 -11.62
CA THR A 1187 19.45 12.19 -10.46
C THR A 1187 20.71 11.34 -10.34
N ASP A 1188 21.85 12.03 -10.22
CA ASP A 1188 23.16 11.40 -10.05
C ASP A 1188 23.37 11.02 -8.58
N PHE A 1189 23.88 9.81 -8.35
CA PHE A 1189 24.30 9.35 -7.04
C PHE A 1189 25.73 8.83 -7.15
N TRP A 1190 26.70 9.63 -6.72
CA TRP A 1190 28.11 9.34 -6.93
C TRP A 1190 28.63 8.21 -6.02
N PHE A 1191 29.19 7.14 -6.62
CA PHE A 1191 29.73 5.98 -5.89
C PHE A 1191 31.11 5.49 -6.34
N GLY A 1192 31.78 6.20 -7.25
CA GLY A 1192 33.08 5.80 -7.79
C GLY A 1192 33.02 4.54 -8.67
N VAL A 1193 34.19 4.12 -9.17
CA VAL A 1193 34.33 2.96 -10.07
C VAL A 1193 34.23 1.65 -9.27
N PRO A 1194 33.36 0.70 -9.66
CA PRO A 1194 33.23 -0.58 -8.97
C PRO A 1194 34.47 -1.47 -9.12
N LYS A 1195 34.82 -2.25 -8.08
CA LYS A 1195 35.93 -3.21 -8.13
C LYS A 1195 35.51 -4.51 -8.84
N ILE A 1196 36.33 -4.99 -9.77
CA ILE A 1196 36.20 -6.31 -10.41
C ILE A 1196 36.66 -7.42 -9.46
N LYS A 1197 35.91 -8.51 -9.42
CA LYS A 1197 36.25 -9.71 -8.64
C LYS A 1197 36.70 -10.82 -9.60
N PRO A 1198 38.01 -11.12 -9.71
CA PRO A 1198 38.49 -12.13 -10.65
C PRO A 1198 37.99 -13.52 -10.25
N PHE A 1199 37.57 -14.31 -11.23
CA PHE A 1199 37.28 -15.72 -11.03
C PHE A 1199 38.61 -16.51 -11.00
N LYS A 1200 38.82 -17.35 -9.98
CA LYS A 1200 39.95 -18.28 -9.91
C LYS A 1200 39.43 -19.69 -10.12
N TYR A 1201 40.03 -20.39 -11.09
CA TYR A 1201 39.82 -21.81 -11.33
C TYR A 1201 40.67 -22.57 -10.29
N ASP A 1202 40.04 -23.36 -9.42
CA ASP A 1202 40.74 -24.39 -8.63
C ASP A 1202 40.45 -25.77 -9.24
#